data_AF-A0A1D6N178-F1
#
_entry.id   AF-A0A1D6N178-F1
#
_cell.length_a   1.000
_cell.length_b   1.000
_cell.length_c   1.000
_cell.angle_alpha   90.00
_cell.angle_beta   90.00
_cell.angle_gamma   90.00
#
_symmetry.space_group_name_H-M   'P 1'
#
loop_
_entity.id
_entity.type
_entity.pdbx_description
1 polymer ?
#
loop_
_entity_poly.entity_id
_entity_poly.type
_entity_poly.pdbx_seq_one_letter_code
_entity_poly.pdbx_strand_id
1 'polypeptide(L)'
;MSTAKVLDPAFQGAGQKVGTEIWRIEDFKPVALPKSDYGKFYCGDSYIVLQTTCTKGGAYLYDIHFWIGKDSSQDEAGTAAIKTVELDAILGGRAIQHRELQGYESDKFLSYFKPCIIPLEGGFASGFKKPEEEKFETRLYICRGKRAIRVKEVPFARSSLNHDDVFVLDTENKIYQFNGANSNIQERAKALEVIQHLKEKYHGGVCDVAIVDDGKLQAESDSGEFWVLFGGFAPIGKKTVSDDDVVLETTAPKLYSINDGQLKLEETALTKAVLENTKCFLLDCGAEIYVWVGRVTQMEDRKSATKAVDEFLINQKRPKTTRVTQVIQGYESHAFKSKFESWPVGNAAGNPGTEEGRGKVAALLKQQRVDPKGAAKSTTPVNEEVPPLLDGGGKLEVWCVDGNTKTALPKEDIGKFYSGDCYIILYTHHSGDKKEEYYLSYWIGKDSLVDDQVSASQIINTMWNSLKGRPVLGRIYQGKEPPQFVALFQPMVILKGGIGSGYKKLIEEKGAMGETYTTEGIALIRVSETSIYNNKTLQVDAVATSLSSTESFVLQSGNAMFTWFGNSSTYEQQQWAAKVAEFLKPGVAVKHCKEGTESSAFWFALGGKQSYTNKNTPQDIITREPHLYAFSFKNGLIQVTEIFNFSQDDLLTEDMMVLDTHGEVFIWIGQYVESKEKQKAFDIGQKYVEHANSIEDLSPHVPLYKVMEGNEPCFFKTYFSWDNTKSLVHGNSFQKKLSLLFGLRSEGAPRSSGNGGPTQRASALAALSSAFNPSSQQRLSNERPKSTGDGPTQRASALAALSNAFNPSLKPKTSPPSRSGRGSQRAAAVAALSSVLTAEQSGSSEFLRSKASNTAYKTDQCRCRPDCHNSSWPIRPIFSSV
;
A
#
# COMPACT_ATOMS: atom_id res chain seq x y z
N MET A 1 14.51 -15.82 -48.16
CA MET A 1 15.83 -15.36 -47.65
C MET A 1 15.61 -14.59 -46.36
N SER A 2 16.62 -14.51 -45.49
CA SER A 2 16.49 -13.93 -44.14
C SER A 2 16.34 -12.41 -44.18
N THR A 3 15.27 -11.88 -43.59
CA THR A 3 15.18 -10.48 -43.15
C THR A 3 15.50 -10.38 -41.66
N ALA A 4 16.74 -10.69 -41.31
CA ALA A 4 17.33 -10.24 -40.05
C ALA A 4 17.38 -8.70 -40.07
N LYS A 5 16.28 -8.04 -39.67
CA LYS A 5 16.21 -6.59 -39.54
C LYS A 5 17.31 -6.13 -38.59
N VAL A 6 18.01 -5.08 -38.98
CA VAL A 6 19.15 -4.50 -38.25
C VAL A 6 18.70 -4.14 -36.84
N LEU A 7 19.18 -4.90 -35.85
CA LEU A 7 19.01 -4.57 -34.43
C LEU A 7 20.04 -3.52 -34.06
N ASP A 8 19.63 -2.55 -33.25
CA ASP A 8 20.52 -1.52 -32.76
C ASP A 8 21.55 -2.13 -31.79
N PRO A 9 22.88 -2.01 -32.04
CA PRO A 9 23.89 -2.63 -31.19
C PRO A 9 23.86 -2.13 -29.75
N ALA A 10 23.32 -0.93 -29.48
CA ALA A 10 23.22 -0.40 -28.12
C ALA A 10 22.27 -1.19 -27.22
N PHE A 11 21.34 -1.97 -27.78
CA PHE A 11 20.42 -2.84 -27.04
C PHE A 11 20.94 -4.28 -26.88
N GLN A 12 22.18 -4.57 -27.31
CA GLN A 12 22.77 -5.89 -27.15
C GLN A 12 22.97 -6.22 -25.67
N GLY A 13 22.20 -7.19 -25.16
CA GLY A 13 22.25 -7.61 -23.76
C GLY A 13 21.16 -7.04 -22.86
N ALA A 14 20.34 -6.10 -23.35
CA ALA A 14 19.26 -5.49 -22.60
C ALA A 14 18.25 -6.52 -22.07
N GLY A 15 17.75 -6.30 -20.85
CA GLY A 15 16.74 -7.14 -20.20
C GLY A 15 17.23 -8.51 -19.73
N GLN A 16 18.54 -8.78 -19.74
CA GLN A 16 19.09 -10.07 -19.27
C GLN A 16 19.28 -10.15 -17.75
N LYS A 17 19.09 -9.04 -17.02
CA LYS A 17 19.30 -8.94 -15.56
C LYS A 17 18.22 -8.04 -14.95
N VAL A 18 17.86 -8.32 -13.70
CA VAL A 18 16.95 -7.48 -12.92
C VAL A 18 17.57 -6.11 -12.66
N GLY A 19 16.76 -5.06 -12.77
CA GLY A 19 17.14 -3.67 -12.52
C GLY A 19 16.81 -2.74 -13.69
N THR A 20 17.32 -1.51 -13.59
CA THR A 20 17.13 -0.44 -14.56
C THR A 20 18.31 -0.39 -15.54
N GLU A 21 18.02 -0.15 -16.81
CA GLU A 21 18.98 0.17 -17.88
C GLU A 21 18.50 1.44 -18.59
N ILE A 22 19.41 2.38 -18.90
CA ILE A 22 19.05 3.69 -19.47
C ILE A 22 19.92 4.01 -20.69
N TRP A 23 19.27 4.51 -21.74
CA TRP A 23 19.90 5.06 -22.93
C TRP A 23 19.45 6.51 -23.15
N ARG A 24 20.36 7.37 -23.58
CA ARG A 24 20.07 8.71 -24.10
C ARG A 24 20.01 8.65 -25.62
N ILE A 25 19.15 9.44 -26.25
CA ILE A 25 19.19 9.62 -27.71
C ILE A 25 20.27 10.67 -28.03
N GLU A 26 21.27 10.27 -28.80
CA GLU A 26 22.35 11.13 -29.31
C GLU A 26 22.49 10.90 -30.83
N ASP A 27 22.44 11.95 -31.65
CA ASP A 27 22.45 11.86 -33.13
C ASP A 27 21.51 10.77 -33.71
N PHE A 28 20.27 10.75 -33.21
CA PHE A 28 19.21 9.78 -33.54
C PHE A 28 19.55 8.30 -33.24
N LYS A 29 20.45 8.05 -32.29
CA LYS A 29 20.82 6.70 -31.83
C LYS A 29 20.75 6.58 -30.30
N PRO A 30 20.33 5.43 -29.76
CA PRO A 30 20.42 5.16 -28.34
C PRO A 30 21.89 4.95 -27.92
N VAL A 31 22.33 5.67 -26.89
CA VAL A 31 23.65 5.55 -26.27
C VAL A 31 23.45 5.19 -24.80
N ALA A 32 24.00 4.06 -24.38
CA ALA A 32 23.83 3.55 -23.01
C ALA A 32 24.53 4.47 -21.99
N LEU A 33 23.80 4.90 -20.96
CA LEU A 33 24.35 5.72 -19.89
C LEU A 33 25.13 4.88 -18.86
N PRO A 34 26.21 5.42 -18.27
CA PRO A 34 26.84 4.81 -17.10
C PRO A 34 25.92 4.98 -15.88
N LYS A 35 25.98 4.02 -14.94
CA LYS A 35 25.12 4.02 -13.74
C LYS A 35 25.31 5.23 -12.83
N SER A 36 26.44 5.93 -12.91
CA SER A 36 26.71 7.19 -12.20
C SER A 36 25.86 8.38 -12.68
N ASP A 37 25.25 8.25 -13.86
CA ASP A 37 24.44 9.29 -14.49
C ASP A 37 22.96 8.94 -14.53
N TYR A 38 22.54 7.84 -13.89
CA TYR A 38 21.13 7.49 -13.77
C TYR A 38 20.41 8.53 -12.90
N GLY A 39 19.26 9.02 -13.36
CA GLY A 39 18.56 10.16 -12.75
C GLY A 39 19.04 11.54 -13.24
N LYS A 40 20.11 11.63 -14.06
CA LYS A 40 20.53 12.89 -14.71
C LYS A 40 19.87 13.00 -16.09
N PHE A 41 18.67 13.55 -16.12
CA PHE A 41 17.95 13.86 -17.35
C PHE A 41 18.22 15.31 -17.76
N TYR A 42 18.37 15.57 -19.06
CA TYR A 42 18.56 16.91 -19.61
C TYR A 42 17.31 17.40 -20.35
N CYS A 43 16.93 18.66 -20.15
CA CYS A 43 15.72 19.28 -20.70
C CYS A 43 15.64 19.22 -22.23
N GLY A 44 16.78 19.27 -22.92
CA GLY A 44 16.89 19.25 -24.38
C GLY A 44 16.97 17.87 -25.03
N ASP A 45 16.86 16.77 -24.25
CA ASP A 45 17.11 15.41 -24.75
C ASP A 45 15.92 14.47 -24.56
N SER A 46 15.95 13.34 -25.26
CA SER A 46 15.05 12.20 -25.05
C SER A 46 15.81 10.95 -24.60
N TYR A 47 15.16 10.12 -23.78
CA TYR A 47 15.77 8.95 -23.13
C TYR A 47 14.86 7.73 -23.23
N ILE A 48 15.46 6.54 -23.12
CA ILE A 48 14.78 5.25 -23.00
C ILE A 48 15.25 4.60 -21.70
N VAL A 49 14.31 4.21 -20.85
CA VAL A 49 14.54 3.57 -19.56
C VAL A 49 13.85 2.21 -19.57
N LEU A 50 14.61 1.13 -19.54
CA LEU A 50 14.10 -0.24 -19.37
C LEU A 50 14.18 -0.61 -17.89
N GLN A 51 13.05 -0.95 -17.29
CA GLN A 51 12.99 -1.64 -16.01
C GLN A 51 12.70 -3.12 -16.25
N THR A 52 13.57 -3.99 -15.71
CA THR A 52 13.39 -5.45 -15.72
C THR A 52 13.12 -5.95 -14.30
N THR A 53 11.96 -6.55 -14.06
CA THR A 53 11.62 -7.25 -12.80
C THR A 53 11.56 -8.76 -13.00
N CYS A 54 11.77 -9.54 -11.94
CA CYS A 54 11.73 -11.00 -11.99
C CYS A 54 10.64 -11.54 -11.09
N THR A 55 9.63 -12.14 -11.71
CA THR A 55 8.56 -12.84 -10.99
C THR A 55 9.12 -14.04 -10.21
N LYS A 56 8.41 -14.46 -9.16
CA LYS A 56 8.76 -15.66 -8.36
C LYS A 56 8.81 -16.96 -9.19
N GLY A 57 8.12 -17.00 -10.33
CA GLY A 57 8.20 -18.08 -11.32
C GLY A 57 9.43 -18.04 -12.25
N GLY A 58 10.37 -17.11 -12.05
CA GLY A 58 11.59 -16.98 -12.86
C GLY A 58 11.41 -16.35 -14.23
N ALA A 59 10.23 -15.80 -14.53
CA ALA A 59 9.96 -15.04 -15.75
C ALA A 59 10.22 -13.55 -15.54
N TYR A 60 10.88 -12.90 -16.49
CA TYR A 60 11.06 -11.45 -16.48
C TYR A 60 9.84 -10.71 -17.04
N LEU A 61 9.47 -9.63 -16.37
CA LEU A 61 8.57 -8.59 -16.87
C LEU A 61 9.41 -7.36 -17.23
N TYR A 62 8.92 -6.60 -18.22
CA TYR A 62 9.62 -5.45 -18.76
C TYR A 62 8.69 -4.24 -18.86
N ASP A 63 9.15 -3.11 -18.36
CA ASP A 63 8.55 -1.81 -18.60
C ASP A 63 9.58 -0.93 -19.32
N ILE A 64 9.24 -0.43 -20.50
CA ILE A 64 10.08 0.55 -21.23
C ILE A 64 9.40 1.91 -21.13
N HIS A 65 10.07 2.87 -20.54
CA HIS A 65 9.63 4.26 -20.49
C HIS A 65 10.48 5.06 -21.48
N PHE A 66 9.85 5.83 -22.38
CA PHE A 66 10.55 6.84 -23.14
C PHE A 66 10.22 8.22 -22.58
N TRP A 67 11.25 8.89 -22.05
CA TRP A 67 11.13 10.21 -21.42
C TRP A 67 11.55 11.28 -22.42
N ILE A 68 10.74 12.32 -22.54
CA ILE A 68 10.93 13.42 -23.49
C ILE A 68 11.08 14.72 -22.68
N GLY A 69 12.25 15.36 -22.84
CA GLY A 69 12.54 16.66 -22.24
C GLY A 69 11.68 17.79 -22.79
N LYS A 70 11.47 18.83 -21.99
CA LYS A 70 10.61 19.98 -22.32
C LYS A 70 11.07 20.75 -23.56
N ASP A 71 12.38 20.72 -23.84
CA ASP A 71 13.05 21.38 -24.95
C ASP A 71 13.63 20.38 -25.98
N SER A 72 13.30 19.08 -25.84
CA SER A 72 13.81 18.03 -26.75
C SER A 72 13.25 18.22 -28.16
N SER A 73 14.09 17.95 -29.16
CA SER A 73 13.67 18.08 -30.56
C SER A 73 12.62 17.02 -30.93
N GLN A 74 11.74 17.37 -31.87
CA GLN A 74 10.70 16.44 -32.35
C GLN A 74 11.30 15.16 -32.95
N ASP A 75 12.45 15.26 -33.62
CA ASP A 75 13.13 14.14 -34.25
C ASP A 75 13.79 13.19 -33.21
N GLU A 76 14.32 13.72 -32.10
CA GLU A 76 14.83 12.91 -30.99
C GLU A 76 13.69 12.22 -30.22
N ALA A 77 12.59 12.93 -29.96
CA ALA A 77 11.39 12.37 -29.33
C ALA A 77 10.78 11.24 -30.19
N GLY A 78 10.65 11.46 -31.50
CA GLY A 78 10.22 10.45 -32.47
C GLY A 78 11.19 9.26 -32.53
N THR A 79 12.50 9.52 -32.45
CA THR A 79 13.52 8.47 -32.38
C THR A 79 13.36 7.62 -31.12
N ALA A 80 13.18 8.23 -29.94
CA ALA A 80 12.99 7.51 -28.68
C ALA A 80 11.77 6.57 -28.73
N ALA A 81 10.66 7.04 -29.30
CA ALA A 81 9.45 6.25 -29.51
C ALA A 81 9.70 5.06 -30.47
N ILE A 82 10.32 5.31 -31.63
CA ILE A 82 10.66 4.25 -32.62
C ILE A 82 11.60 3.20 -32.02
N LYS A 83 12.63 3.65 -31.28
CA LYS A 83 13.63 2.79 -30.65
C LYS A 83 13.06 1.98 -29.48
N THR A 84 12.05 2.49 -28.79
CA THR A 84 11.29 1.74 -27.78
C THR A 84 10.53 0.54 -28.39
N VAL A 85 9.93 0.71 -29.58
CA VAL A 85 9.29 -0.41 -30.31
C VAL A 85 10.33 -1.43 -30.79
N GLU A 86 11.54 -0.99 -31.17
CA GLU A 86 12.65 -1.89 -31.54
C GLU A 86 13.19 -2.68 -30.32
N LEU A 87 13.28 -2.04 -29.15
CA LEU A 87 13.69 -2.68 -27.89
C LEU A 87 12.67 -3.74 -27.42
N ASP A 88 11.37 -3.44 -27.44
CA ASP A 88 10.33 -4.44 -27.11
C ASP A 88 10.40 -5.66 -28.06
N ALA A 89 10.65 -5.44 -29.36
CA ALA A 89 10.83 -6.54 -30.31
C ALA A 89 12.04 -7.44 -29.95
N ILE A 90 13.13 -6.88 -29.42
CA ILE A 90 14.30 -7.64 -28.91
C ILE A 90 13.92 -8.44 -27.66
N LEU A 91 13.14 -7.84 -26.75
CA LEU A 91 12.65 -8.50 -25.52
C LEU A 91 11.57 -9.56 -25.79
N GLY A 92 11.09 -9.65 -27.04
CA GLY A 92 10.19 -10.69 -27.55
C GLY A 92 8.73 -10.26 -27.69
N GLY A 93 8.42 -8.96 -27.70
CA GLY A 93 7.05 -8.45 -27.70
C GLY A 93 6.35 -8.72 -26.38
N ARG A 94 6.97 -8.26 -25.28
CA ARG A 94 6.58 -8.56 -23.89
C ARG A 94 6.64 -7.35 -22.95
N ALA A 95 7.12 -6.20 -23.43
CA ALA A 95 7.24 -5.00 -22.63
C ALA A 95 5.95 -4.17 -22.67
N ILE A 96 5.58 -3.61 -21.52
CA ILE A 96 4.64 -2.49 -21.45
C ILE A 96 5.45 -1.23 -21.75
N GLN A 97 4.95 -0.35 -22.62
CA GLN A 97 5.66 0.86 -23.03
C GLN A 97 4.94 2.10 -22.50
N HIS A 98 5.67 3.04 -21.93
CA HIS A 98 5.13 4.24 -21.27
C HIS A 98 5.73 5.50 -21.87
N ARG A 99 4.88 6.48 -22.17
CA ARG A 99 5.28 7.79 -22.69
C ARG A 99 5.37 8.77 -21.53
N GLU A 100 6.59 9.18 -21.18
CA GLU A 100 6.84 10.08 -20.05
C GLU A 100 7.21 11.47 -20.58
N LEU A 101 6.50 12.51 -20.14
CA LEU A 101 6.84 13.90 -20.44
C LEU A 101 7.45 14.56 -19.20
N GLN A 102 8.48 15.39 -19.41
CA GLN A 102 9.09 16.18 -18.35
C GLN A 102 8.03 16.97 -17.55
N GLY A 103 7.99 16.74 -16.23
CA GLY A 103 7.06 17.38 -15.29
C GLY A 103 5.67 16.73 -15.18
N TYR A 104 5.38 15.73 -16.02
CA TYR A 104 4.11 14.98 -16.05
C TYR A 104 4.32 13.47 -15.92
N GLU A 105 5.49 13.04 -15.47
CA GLU A 105 5.90 11.64 -15.41
C GLU A 105 4.96 10.80 -14.54
N SER A 106 4.79 9.54 -14.91
CA SER A 106 4.04 8.54 -14.16
C SER A 106 4.66 8.29 -12.78
N ASP A 107 3.82 8.01 -11.79
CA ASP A 107 4.28 7.67 -10.44
C ASP A 107 5.13 6.38 -10.46
N LYS A 108 4.93 5.51 -11.47
CA LYS A 108 5.75 4.33 -11.75
C LYS A 108 7.17 4.71 -12.17
N PHE A 109 7.33 5.58 -13.17
CA PHE A 109 8.64 6.07 -13.61
C PHE A 109 9.41 6.76 -12.47
N LEU A 110 8.75 7.69 -11.77
CA LEU A 110 9.35 8.44 -10.67
C LEU A 110 9.79 7.52 -9.50
N SER A 111 9.11 6.38 -9.30
CA SER A 111 9.47 5.43 -8.25
C SER A 111 10.84 4.76 -8.43
N TYR A 112 11.39 4.75 -9.66
CA TYR A 112 12.75 4.24 -9.92
C TYR A 112 13.85 5.22 -9.45
N PHE A 113 13.52 6.50 -9.29
CA PHE A 113 14.47 7.60 -9.05
C PHE A 113 14.20 8.29 -7.71
N LYS A 114 14.27 7.52 -6.61
CA LYS A 114 14.14 8.06 -5.25
C LYS A 114 15.41 8.86 -4.85
N PRO A 115 15.29 10.04 -4.20
CA PRO A 115 14.04 10.65 -3.74
C PRO A 115 13.29 11.45 -4.82
N CYS A 116 13.97 11.99 -5.82
CA CYS A 116 13.37 12.77 -6.91
C CYS A 116 14.26 12.81 -8.16
N ILE A 117 13.71 13.31 -9.26
CA ILE A 117 14.45 13.77 -10.45
C ILE A 117 14.41 15.30 -10.47
N ILE A 118 15.55 15.93 -10.77
CA ILE A 118 15.64 17.36 -11.11
C ILE A 118 16.34 17.44 -12.47
N PRO A 119 15.60 17.67 -13.57
CA PRO A 119 16.18 17.79 -14.90
C PRO A 119 17.17 18.96 -14.99
N LEU A 120 18.24 18.77 -15.76
CA LEU A 120 19.30 19.74 -15.99
C LEU A 120 19.04 20.51 -17.30
N GLU A 121 19.36 21.80 -17.33
CA GLU A 121 19.27 22.58 -18.56
C GLU A 121 20.32 22.16 -19.60
N GLY A 122 20.04 22.42 -20.88
CA GLY A 122 20.87 21.98 -22.01
C GLY A 122 20.54 20.56 -22.49
N GLY A 123 21.46 19.96 -23.24
CA GLY A 123 21.31 18.65 -23.89
C GLY A 123 22.51 18.28 -24.76
N PHE A 124 22.37 17.23 -25.58
CA PHE A 124 23.41 16.74 -26.47
C PHE A 124 23.73 17.75 -27.58
N ALA A 125 22.68 18.28 -28.23
CA ALA A 125 22.80 19.24 -29.33
C ALA A 125 23.45 20.58 -28.93
N SER A 126 23.35 20.97 -27.65
CA SER A 126 24.01 22.18 -27.12
C SER A 126 25.47 21.93 -26.66
N GLY A 127 25.99 20.71 -26.80
CA GLY A 127 27.42 20.43 -26.65
C GLY A 127 27.94 20.34 -25.22
N PHE A 128 27.07 20.35 -24.20
CA PHE A 128 27.45 20.21 -22.80
C PHE A 128 28.09 18.83 -22.52
N LYS A 129 29.42 18.78 -22.55
CA LYS A 129 30.23 17.57 -22.25
C LYS A 129 31.23 17.75 -21.11
N LYS A 130 31.25 18.91 -20.44
CA LYS A 130 31.99 19.18 -19.21
C LYS A 130 31.24 20.19 -18.35
N PRO A 131 31.28 20.10 -17.01
CA PRO A 131 30.97 21.23 -16.16
C PRO A 131 32.06 22.29 -16.35
N GLU A 132 31.65 23.51 -16.72
CA GLU A 132 32.42 24.69 -16.30
C GLU A 132 32.29 24.82 -14.77
N GLU A 133 33.12 25.65 -14.11
CA GLU A 133 32.93 25.91 -12.68
C GLU A 133 31.60 26.63 -12.48
N GLU A 134 30.54 25.86 -12.16
CA GLU A 134 29.20 26.37 -11.93
C GLU A 134 29.25 27.37 -10.76
N LYS A 135 29.13 28.65 -11.09
CA LYS A 135 28.76 29.66 -10.09
C LYS A 135 27.41 29.25 -9.54
N PHE A 136 27.30 29.21 -8.21
CA PHE A 136 26.04 28.86 -7.59
C PHE A 136 24.91 29.81 -8.05
N GLU A 137 23.83 29.24 -8.56
CA GLU A 137 22.63 29.97 -8.96
C GLU A 137 21.50 29.72 -7.95
N THR A 138 20.91 30.79 -7.43
CA THR A 138 19.72 30.70 -6.57
C THR A 138 18.54 30.20 -7.39
N ARG A 139 18.03 29.01 -7.05
CA ARG A 139 16.93 28.34 -7.77
C ARG A 139 15.73 28.14 -6.85
N LEU A 140 14.53 28.35 -7.39
CA LEU A 140 13.27 28.15 -6.68
C LEU A 140 12.53 26.97 -7.31
N TYR A 141 12.22 25.96 -6.51
CA TYR A 141 11.51 24.77 -6.95
C TYR A 141 10.11 24.73 -6.34
N ILE A 142 9.14 24.30 -7.13
CA ILE A 142 7.83 23.85 -6.65
C ILE A 142 7.83 22.32 -6.51
N CYS A 143 7.30 21.85 -5.39
CA CYS A 143 7.30 20.44 -4.97
C CYS A 143 5.85 19.94 -4.88
N ARG A 144 5.48 18.94 -5.69
CA ARG A 144 4.12 18.37 -5.74
C ARG A 144 4.15 16.85 -5.74
N GLY A 145 3.16 16.22 -5.12
CA GLY A 145 3.01 14.76 -5.06
C GLY A 145 3.38 14.15 -3.70
N LYS A 146 2.54 13.23 -3.23
CA LYS A 146 2.60 12.68 -1.87
C LYS A 146 3.68 11.61 -1.64
N ARG A 147 4.15 10.94 -2.70
CA ARG A 147 4.94 9.68 -2.64
C ARG A 147 6.09 9.73 -3.63
N ALA A 148 5.74 9.64 -4.92
CA ALA A 148 6.52 10.20 -6.00
C ALA A 148 6.35 11.73 -5.94
N ILE A 149 7.47 12.45 -5.80
CA ILE A 149 7.49 13.92 -5.81
C ILE A 149 7.99 14.41 -7.17
N ARG A 150 7.22 15.31 -7.78
CA ARG A 150 7.60 16.08 -8.96
C ARG A 150 8.21 17.38 -8.48
N VAL A 151 9.43 17.66 -8.94
CA VAL A 151 10.18 18.88 -8.63
C VAL A 151 10.31 19.67 -9.93
N LYS A 152 9.82 20.90 -9.94
CA LYS A 152 9.83 21.78 -11.13
C LYS A 152 10.47 23.10 -10.74
N GLU A 153 11.46 23.53 -11.51
CA GLU A 153 12.02 24.87 -11.34
C GLU A 153 11.01 25.93 -11.79
N VAL A 154 10.89 27.00 -11.02
CA VAL A 154 10.04 28.16 -11.27
C VAL A 154 10.86 29.43 -11.11
N PRO A 155 10.48 30.56 -11.76
CA PRO A 155 11.21 31.81 -11.61
C PRO A 155 11.34 32.20 -10.13
N PHE A 156 12.56 32.54 -9.69
CA PHE A 156 12.83 33.05 -8.35
C PHE A 156 12.22 34.45 -8.19
N ALA A 157 10.91 34.49 -7.91
CA ALA A 157 10.09 35.69 -7.85
C ALA A 157 8.92 35.46 -6.89
N ARG A 158 8.51 36.51 -6.17
CA ARG A 158 7.37 36.45 -5.23
C ARG A 158 6.07 36.01 -5.92
N SER A 159 5.91 36.32 -7.20
CA SER A 159 4.77 35.92 -8.04
C SER A 159 4.65 34.41 -8.27
N SER A 160 5.72 33.63 -8.04
CA SER A 160 5.70 32.17 -8.14
C SER A 160 5.14 31.51 -6.88
N LEU A 161 5.21 32.18 -5.72
CA LEU A 161 4.73 31.65 -4.44
C LEU A 161 3.19 31.74 -4.34
N ASN A 162 2.59 30.73 -3.71
CA ASN A 162 1.15 30.71 -3.42
C ASN A 162 0.87 29.98 -2.09
N HIS A 163 -0.39 30.04 -1.64
CA HIS A 163 -0.84 29.47 -0.37
C HIS A 163 -1.07 27.95 -0.39
N ASP A 164 -1.02 27.30 -1.56
CA ASP A 164 -1.54 25.93 -1.75
C ASP A 164 -0.43 24.89 -2.01
N ASP A 165 0.71 25.30 -2.55
CA ASP A 165 1.84 24.43 -2.90
C ASP A 165 3.01 24.52 -1.89
N VAL A 166 3.97 23.59 -1.97
CA VAL A 166 5.23 23.63 -1.21
C VAL A 166 6.36 24.06 -2.14
N PHE A 167 7.24 24.94 -1.65
CA PHE A 167 8.38 25.45 -2.40
C PHE A 167 9.70 25.18 -1.67
N VAL A 168 10.76 24.98 -2.44
CA VAL A 168 12.14 24.84 -1.95
C VAL A 168 12.99 25.91 -2.62
N LEU A 169 13.48 26.87 -1.84
CA LEU A 169 14.42 27.89 -2.30
C LEU A 169 15.84 27.43 -1.96
N ASP A 170 16.62 27.13 -2.99
CA ASP A 170 18.02 26.72 -2.88
C ASP A 170 18.92 27.97 -2.98
N THR A 171 19.73 28.22 -1.95
CA THR A 171 20.70 29.33 -1.90
C THR A 171 22.05 28.80 -1.42
N GLU A 172 23.14 29.46 -1.83
CA GLU A 172 24.54 29.02 -1.63
C GLU A 172 24.88 28.55 -0.19
N ASN A 173 24.22 29.12 0.83
CA ASN A 173 24.54 28.84 2.24
C ASN A 173 23.36 28.22 3.01
N LYS A 174 22.14 28.26 2.47
CA LYS A 174 20.91 27.87 3.21
C LYS A 174 19.77 27.50 2.28
N ILE A 175 19.13 26.37 2.52
CA ILE A 175 17.95 25.91 1.79
C ILE A 175 16.69 26.19 2.63
N TYR A 176 15.70 26.86 2.05
CA TYR A 176 14.44 27.19 2.72
C TYR A 176 13.29 26.35 2.15
N GLN A 177 12.56 25.64 3.02
CA GLN A 177 11.26 25.09 2.67
C GLN A 177 10.16 26.12 2.99
N PHE A 178 9.46 26.62 1.98
CA PHE A 178 8.26 27.43 2.18
C PHE A 178 7.01 26.56 2.04
N ASN A 179 6.23 26.44 3.11
CA ASN A 179 4.97 25.72 3.13
C ASN A 179 3.80 26.69 3.00
N GLY A 180 3.08 26.68 1.88
CA GLY A 180 1.81 27.42 1.76
C GLY A 180 0.80 26.97 2.83
N ALA A 181 -0.06 27.88 3.30
CA ALA A 181 -0.97 27.61 4.42
C ALA A 181 -1.87 26.37 4.20
N ASN A 182 -2.35 26.18 2.97
CA ASN A 182 -3.24 25.09 2.55
C ASN A 182 -2.47 23.84 2.06
N SER A 183 -1.14 23.90 1.97
CA SER A 183 -0.32 22.83 1.35
C SER A 183 -0.40 21.50 2.10
N ASN A 184 -0.43 20.40 1.34
CA ASN A 184 -0.66 19.07 1.88
C ASN A 184 0.53 18.55 2.71
N ILE A 185 0.25 17.91 3.84
CA ILE A 185 1.29 17.53 4.80
C ILE A 185 2.24 16.43 4.29
N GLN A 186 1.74 15.54 3.42
CA GLN A 186 2.57 14.54 2.77
C GLN A 186 3.51 15.18 1.73
N GLU A 187 3.08 16.22 1.02
CA GLU A 187 3.96 17.01 0.13
C GLU A 187 5.03 17.79 0.90
N ARG A 188 4.68 18.40 2.05
CA ARG A 188 5.66 19.02 2.96
C ARG A 188 6.70 18.01 3.42
N ALA A 189 6.31 16.77 3.69
CA ALA A 189 7.21 15.69 4.09
C ALA A 189 8.15 15.26 2.96
N LYS A 190 7.65 15.13 1.74
CA LYS A 190 8.47 14.78 0.56
C LYS A 190 9.46 15.89 0.18
N ALA A 191 9.09 17.17 0.33
CA ALA A 191 10.00 18.29 0.08
C ALA A 191 11.29 18.24 0.93
N LEU A 192 11.23 17.72 2.16
CA LEU A 192 12.41 17.50 3.00
C LEU A 192 13.41 16.52 2.40
N GLU A 193 12.96 15.52 1.64
CA GLU A 193 13.85 14.60 0.91
C GLU A 193 14.53 15.28 -0.28
N VAL A 194 13.81 16.20 -0.95
CA VAL A 194 14.40 17.04 -2.01
C VAL A 194 15.48 17.94 -1.43
N ILE A 195 15.23 18.55 -0.26
CA ILE A 195 16.22 19.38 0.44
C ILE A 195 17.45 18.56 0.83
N GLN A 196 17.26 17.35 1.35
CA GLN A 196 18.38 16.45 1.67
C GLN A 196 19.18 16.09 0.41
N HIS A 197 18.50 15.81 -0.72
CA HIS A 197 19.15 15.54 -2.00
C HIS A 197 19.96 16.73 -2.53
N LEU A 198 19.39 17.94 -2.51
CA LEU A 198 20.09 19.17 -2.89
C LEU A 198 21.32 19.39 -2.01
N LYS A 199 21.16 19.25 -0.69
CA LYS A 199 22.23 19.40 0.29
C LYS A 199 23.39 18.42 0.07
N GLU A 200 23.09 17.14 -0.18
CA GLU A 200 24.10 16.13 -0.46
C GLU A 200 24.81 16.35 -1.81
N LYS A 201 24.04 16.67 -2.86
CA LYS A 201 24.53 16.68 -4.25
C LYS A 201 25.24 17.99 -4.65
N TYR A 202 24.72 19.14 -4.21
CA TYR A 202 25.19 20.45 -4.64
C TYR A 202 25.91 21.23 -3.52
N HIS A 203 25.65 20.92 -2.24
CA HIS A 203 26.27 21.59 -1.08
C HIS A 203 27.24 20.71 -0.28
N GLY A 204 27.67 19.56 -0.83
CA GLY A 204 28.64 18.67 -0.18
C GLY A 204 28.21 18.13 1.19
N GLY A 205 26.91 18.10 1.49
CA GLY A 205 26.34 17.72 2.78
C GLY A 205 26.32 18.82 3.85
N VAL A 206 26.85 20.02 3.57
CA VAL A 206 27.02 21.11 4.56
C VAL A 206 26.28 22.37 4.11
N CYS A 207 24.98 22.40 4.40
CA CYS A 207 24.10 23.55 4.16
C CYS A 207 23.06 23.65 5.29
N ASP A 208 22.73 24.86 5.72
CA ASP A 208 21.67 25.08 6.71
C ASP A 208 20.28 24.87 6.09
N VAL A 209 19.31 24.44 6.89
CA VAL A 209 17.93 24.20 6.45
C VAL A 209 16.97 24.97 7.36
N ALA A 210 16.08 25.74 6.74
CA ALA A 210 15.03 26.50 7.40
C ALA A 210 13.64 26.09 6.90
N ILE A 211 12.67 26.03 7.81
CA ILE A 211 11.26 25.79 7.48
C ILE A 211 10.50 27.10 7.71
N VAL A 212 9.82 27.58 6.67
CA VAL A 212 9.02 28.82 6.69
C VAL A 212 7.57 28.43 6.41
N ASP A 213 6.71 28.53 7.43
CA ASP A 213 5.27 28.34 7.25
C ASP A 213 4.59 29.67 6.91
N ASP A 214 3.79 29.66 5.86
CA ASP A 214 2.91 30.76 5.47
C ASP A 214 1.95 31.15 6.62
N GLY A 215 1.70 32.46 6.75
CA GLY A 215 0.87 33.04 7.81
C GLY A 215 1.45 33.02 9.23
N LYS A 216 2.60 32.37 9.49
CA LYS A 216 3.28 32.46 10.80
C LYS A 216 4.16 33.72 10.89
N LEU A 217 4.22 34.31 12.08
CA LEU A 217 4.72 35.67 12.30
C LEU A 217 6.23 35.85 12.04
N GLN A 218 6.59 37.05 11.62
CA GLN A 218 7.94 37.56 11.31
C GLN A 218 8.93 37.59 12.52
N ALA A 219 8.65 36.89 13.61
CA ALA A 219 9.48 36.89 14.82
C ALA A 219 10.64 35.89 14.77
N GLU A 220 10.61 34.94 13.84
CA GLU A 220 11.64 33.93 13.61
C GLU A 220 12.66 34.43 12.56
N SER A 221 13.96 34.35 12.87
CA SER A 221 15.05 34.89 12.03
C SER A 221 14.97 34.36 10.59
N ASP A 222 14.78 33.05 10.46
CA ASP A 222 14.72 32.34 9.18
C ASP A 222 13.60 32.84 8.26
N SER A 223 12.42 33.16 8.83
CA SER A 223 11.29 33.73 8.08
C SER A 223 11.61 35.15 7.61
N GLY A 224 12.23 35.96 8.48
CA GLY A 224 12.70 37.31 8.12
C GLY A 224 13.72 37.29 6.97
N GLU A 225 14.74 36.43 7.08
CA GLU A 225 15.77 36.22 6.06
C GLU A 225 15.14 35.79 4.71
N PHE A 226 14.25 34.80 4.72
CA PHE A 226 13.52 34.35 3.53
C PHE A 226 12.78 35.49 2.84
N TRP A 227 11.99 36.29 3.58
CA TRP A 227 11.25 37.40 2.97
C TRP A 227 12.17 38.52 2.45
N VAL A 228 13.33 38.76 3.09
CA VAL A 228 14.33 39.72 2.58
C VAL A 228 14.86 39.32 1.20
N LEU A 229 15.08 38.02 0.95
CA LEU A 229 15.50 37.52 -0.37
C LEU A 229 14.49 37.84 -1.49
N PHE A 230 13.19 37.93 -1.17
CA PHE A 230 12.14 38.36 -2.12
C PHE A 230 11.90 39.88 -2.14
N GLY A 231 12.76 40.68 -1.51
CA GLY A 231 12.58 42.14 -1.41
C GLY A 231 11.57 42.57 -0.34
N GLY A 232 11.49 41.83 0.77
CA GLY A 232 10.65 42.12 1.93
C GLY A 232 9.32 41.36 1.96
N PHE A 233 8.63 41.43 3.10
CA PHE A 233 7.31 40.84 3.27
C PHE A 233 6.24 41.62 2.49
N ALA A 234 5.49 40.93 1.63
CA ALA A 234 4.32 41.44 0.95
C ALA A 234 3.34 40.29 0.66
N PRO A 235 2.04 40.57 0.44
CA PRO A 235 1.06 39.53 0.13
C PRO A 235 1.46 38.69 -1.09
N ILE A 236 1.31 37.36 -0.98
CA ILE A 236 1.47 36.44 -2.11
C ILE A 236 0.16 36.32 -2.91
N GLY A 237 0.26 35.87 -4.15
CA GLY A 237 -0.89 35.77 -5.05
C GLY A 237 -1.80 34.59 -4.72
N LYS A 238 -3.06 34.67 -5.17
CA LYS A 238 -3.85 33.44 -5.36
C LYS A 238 -3.20 32.59 -6.44
N LYS A 239 -3.18 31.28 -6.24
CA LYS A 239 -2.68 30.31 -7.24
C LYS A 239 -3.38 30.52 -8.58
N THR A 240 -2.60 30.78 -9.63
CA THR A 240 -3.07 30.77 -11.01
C THR A 240 -3.30 29.33 -11.44
N VAL A 241 -4.48 29.01 -11.96
CA VAL A 241 -4.77 27.68 -12.50
C VAL A 241 -3.89 27.45 -13.73
N SER A 242 -3.05 26.42 -13.68
CA SER A 242 -2.17 25.99 -14.76
C SER A 242 -2.62 24.65 -15.35
N ASP A 243 -2.06 24.25 -16.49
CA ASP A 243 -2.27 22.90 -17.06
C ASP A 243 -1.89 21.79 -16.07
N ASP A 244 -0.91 22.05 -15.18
CA ASP A 244 -0.47 21.15 -14.10
C ASP A 244 -1.56 20.95 -13.00
N ASP A 245 -2.57 21.82 -12.93
CA ASP A 245 -3.64 21.80 -11.93
C ASP A 245 -4.96 21.21 -12.49
N VAL A 246 -4.99 20.86 -13.79
CA VAL A 246 -6.16 20.25 -14.44
C VAL A 246 -6.29 18.80 -13.98
N VAL A 247 -7.19 18.55 -13.02
CA VAL A 247 -7.63 17.21 -12.66
C VAL A 247 -8.45 16.63 -13.82
N LEU A 248 -7.81 15.80 -14.63
CA LEU A 248 -8.50 15.06 -15.70
C LEU A 248 -9.48 14.05 -15.10
N GLU A 249 -10.77 14.24 -15.39
CA GLU A 249 -11.80 13.25 -15.04
C GLU A 249 -11.66 12.00 -15.93
N THR A 250 -11.88 10.83 -15.34
CA THR A 250 -11.95 9.57 -16.10
C THR A 250 -13.29 9.52 -16.84
N THR A 251 -13.25 9.46 -18.17
CA THR A 251 -14.47 9.33 -18.99
C THR A 251 -14.79 7.87 -19.24
N ALA A 252 -16.05 7.58 -19.64
CA ALA A 252 -16.41 6.28 -20.14
C ALA A 252 -15.47 5.86 -21.29
N PRO A 253 -14.96 4.61 -21.30
CA PRO A 253 -13.93 4.18 -22.23
C PRO A 253 -14.46 4.13 -23.67
N LYS A 254 -13.70 4.67 -24.62
CA LYS A 254 -13.98 4.61 -26.06
C LYS A 254 -12.89 3.84 -26.78
N LEU A 255 -13.27 2.78 -27.49
CA LEU A 255 -12.33 1.95 -28.24
C LEU A 255 -12.28 2.41 -29.71
N TYR A 256 -11.08 2.50 -30.25
CA TYR A 256 -10.80 2.79 -31.65
C TYR A 256 -9.90 1.69 -32.21
N SER A 257 -10.20 1.15 -33.39
CA SER A 257 -9.25 0.32 -34.14
C SER A 257 -8.28 1.22 -34.92
N ILE A 258 -7.01 0.82 -34.97
CA ILE A 258 -5.95 1.50 -35.74
C ILE A 258 -5.68 0.65 -36.99
N ASN A 259 -5.94 1.21 -38.17
CA ASN A 259 -5.65 0.58 -39.45
C ASN A 259 -4.85 1.58 -40.30
N ASP A 260 -3.66 1.22 -40.77
CA ASP A 260 -2.75 2.07 -41.56
C ASP A 260 -2.53 3.49 -40.98
N GLY A 261 -2.48 3.59 -39.64
CA GLY A 261 -2.32 4.84 -38.91
C GLY A 261 -3.59 5.69 -38.74
N GLN A 262 -4.74 5.23 -39.25
CA GLN A 262 -6.03 5.89 -39.09
C GLN A 262 -6.84 5.27 -37.96
N LEU A 263 -7.49 6.12 -37.16
CA LEU A 263 -8.34 5.73 -36.04
C LEU A 263 -9.81 5.65 -36.46
N LYS A 264 -10.44 4.50 -36.23
CA LYS A 264 -11.86 4.26 -36.45
C LYS A 264 -12.53 3.89 -35.13
N LEU A 265 -13.58 4.61 -34.73
CA LEU A 265 -14.34 4.29 -33.52
C LEU A 265 -15.05 2.94 -33.66
N GLU A 266 -14.98 2.09 -32.64
CA GLU A 266 -15.73 0.85 -32.55
C GLU A 266 -16.92 1.03 -31.59
N GLU A 267 -18.15 0.90 -32.10
CA GLU A 267 -19.40 1.11 -31.36
C GLU A 267 -19.89 -0.16 -30.61
N THR A 268 -19.04 -1.17 -30.46
CA THR A 268 -19.35 -2.46 -29.83
C THR A 268 -19.08 -2.47 -28.32
N ALA A 269 -19.77 -3.34 -27.59
CA ALA A 269 -19.53 -3.55 -26.15
C ALA A 269 -18.07 -3.94 -25.85
N LEU A 270 -17.49 -3.35 -24.80
CA LEU A 270 -16.06 -3.41 -24.52
C LEU A 270 -15.68 -4.73 -23.85
N THR A 271 -15.52 -5.75 -24.69
CA THR A 271 -15.13 -7.12 -24.31
C THR A 271 -13.78 -7.49 -24.91
N LYS A 272 -13.04 -8.41 -24.26
CA LYS A 272 -11.76 -8.92 -24.77
C LYS A 272 -11.84 -9.49 -26.19
N ALA A 273 -13.01 -9.98 -26.61
CA ALA A 273 -13.21 -10.57 -27.95
C ALA A 273 -13.07 -9.55 -29.11
N VAL A 274 -13.23 -8.26 -28.84
CA VAL A 274 -13.05 -7.19 -29.85
C VAL A 274 -11.56 -6.97 -30.19
N LEU A 275 -10.64 -7.36 -29.30
CA LEU A 275 -9.21 -7.15 -29.44
C LEU A 275 -8.57 -8.22 -30.35
N GLU A 276 -8.64 -7.98 -31.66
CA GLU A 276 -8.03 -8.84 -32.71
C GLU A 276 -6.49 -8.92 -32.59
N ASN A 277 -5.94 -10.13 -32.52
CA ASN A 277 -4.50 -10.37 -32.31
C ASN A 277 -3.57 -9.87 -33.45
N THR A 278 -4.13 -9.46 -34.59
CA THR A 278 -3.45 -8.92 -35.77
C THR A 278 -3.49 -7.39 -35.86
N LYS A 279 -4.22 -6.69 -34.98
CA LYS A 279 -4.44 -5.23 -35.05
C LYS A 279 -3.92 -4.50 -33.81
N CYS A 280 -3.84 -3.18 -33.94
CA CYS A 280 -3.63 -2.25 -32.82
C CYS A 280 -4.95 -1.51 -32.52
N PHE A 281 -5.17 -1.16 -31.26
CA PHE A 281 -6.36 -0.43 -30.79
C PHE A 281 -5.96 0.69 -29.83
N LEU A 282 -6.70 1.79 -29.85
CA LEU A 282 -6.59 2.90 -28.89
C LEU A 282 -7.83 2.89 -28.00
N LEU A 283 -7.64 2.84 -26.69
CA LEU A 283 -8.69 2.92 -25.68
C LEU A 283 -8.57 4.25 -24.93
N ASP A 284 -9.50 5.16 -25.19
CA ASP A 284 -9.55 6.49 -24.59
C ASP A 284 -10.42 6.48 -23.32
N CYS A 285 -9.82 6.73 -22.17
CA CYS A 285 -10.48 6.85 -20.86
C CYS A 285 -10.44 8.28 -20.29
N GLY A 286 -10.23 9.30 -21.15
CA GLY A 286 -10.16 10.71 -20.74
C GLY A 286 -8.77 11.07 -20.21
N ALA A 287 -8.52 10.73 -18.94
CA ALA A 287 -7.24 10.97 -18.24
C ALA A 287 -6.11 10.02 -18.66
N GLU A 288 -6.48 8.81 -19.09
CA GLU A 288 -5.58 7.74 -19.51
C GLU A 288 -5.96 7.30 -20.92
N ILE A 289 -4.96 7.03 -21.76
CA ILE A 289 -5.11 6.41 -23.07
C ILE A 289 -4.25 5.16 -23.10
N TYR A 290 -4.87 4.03 -23.43
CA TYR A 290 -4.16 2.77 -23.60
C TYR A 290 -4.04 2.41 -25.08
N VAL A 291 -2.88 1.95 -25.51
CA VAL A 291 -2.65 1.44 -26.86
C VAL A 291 -2.46 -0.06 -26.76
N TRP A 292 -3.47 -0.84 -27.15
CA TRP A 292 -3.36 -2.30 -27.13
C TRP A 292 -2.81 -2.80 -28.47
N VAL A 293 -1.78 -3.65 -28.40
CA VAL A 293 -1.07 -4.19 -29.57
C VAL A 293 -1.25 -5.70 -29.64
N GLY A 294 -1.90 -6.20 -30.69
CA GLY A 294 -2.05 -7.61 -30.97
C GLY A 294 -0.69 -8.30 -31.21
N ARG A 295 -0.51 -9.52 -30.70
CA ARG A 295 0.79 -10.21 -30.71
C ARG A 295 1.33 -10.49 -32.13
N VAL A 296 0.45 -10.57 -33.12
CA VAL A 296 0.74 -10.94 -34.53
C VAL A 296 0.96 -9.70 -35.42
N THR A 297 0.74 -8.48 -34.90
CA THR A 297 1.02 -7.21 -35.59
C THR A 297 2.47 -7.11 -36.07
N GLN A 298 2.68 -6.54 -37.26
CA GLN A 298 4.01 -6.28 -37.80
C GLN A 298 4.66 -5.06 -37.13
N MET A 299 5.98 -4.99 -37.23
CA MET A 299 6.75 -3.87 -36.68
C MET A 299 6.35 -2.51 -37.28
N GLU A 300 5.91 -2.48 -38.54
CA GLU A 300 5.48 -1.23 -39.19
C GLU A 300 4.14 -0.74 -38.62
N ASP A 301 3.17 -1.66 -38.46
CA ASP A 301 1.86 -1.38 -37.85
C ASP A 301 2.01 -0.81 -36.43
N ARG A 302 2.97 -1.33 -35.66
CA ARG A 302 3.28 -0.82 -34.31
C ARG A 302 3.84 0.60 -34.34
N LYS A 303 4.81 0.89 -35.22
CA LYS A 303 5.36 2.24 -35.40
C LYS A 303 4.28 3.23 -35.89
N SER A 304 3.42 2.79 -36.81
CA SER A 304 2.29 3.57 -37.32
C SER A 304 1.24 3.84 -36.23
N ALA A 305 0.97 2.87 -35.34
CA ALA A 305 0.08 3.05 -34.20
C ALA A 305 0.59 4.10 -33.20
N THR A 306 1.89 4.12 -32.89
CA THR A 306 2.48 5.17 -32.04
C THR A 306 2.27 6.56 -32.66
N LYS A 307 2.50 6.71 -33.97
CA LYS A 307 2.27 7.98 -34.69
C LYS A 307 0.80 8.41 -34.67
N ALA A 308 -0.13 7.48 -34.89
CA ALA A 308 -1.56 7.73 -34.85
C ALA A 308 -2.04 8.25 -33.48
N VAL A 309 -1.41 7.79 -32.39
CA VAL A 309 -1.70 8.20 -31.02
C VAL A 309 -1.20 9.63 -30.76
N ASP A 310 0.02 9.99 -31.17
CA ASP A 310 0.50 11.39 -31.08
C ASP A 310 -0.37 12.35 -31.91
N GLU A 311 -0.78 11.96 -33.13
CA GLU A 311 -1.72 12.74 -33.95
C GLU A 311 -3.10 12.88 -33.28
N PHE A 312 -3.61 11.84 -32.61
CA PHE A 312 -4.86 11.90 -31.83
C PHE A 312 -4.77 12.87 -30.66
N LEU A 313 -3.69 12.83 -29.87
CA LEU A 313 -3.47 13.75 -28.75
C LEU A 313 -3.52 15.21 -29.20
N ILE A 314 -2.84 15.53 -30.30
CA ILE A 314 -2.79 16.87 -30.89
C ILE A 314 -4.18 17.29 -31.40
N ASN A 315 -4.82 16.45 -32.22
CA ASN A 315 -6.11 16.76 -32.84
C ASN A 315 -7.24 16.91 -31.82
N GLN A 316 -7.24 16.10 -30.76
CA GLN A 316 -8.21 16.19 -29.65
C GLN A 316 -7.81 17.22 -28.59
N LYS A 317 -6.71 17.96 -28.77
CA LYS A 317 -6.17 18.96 -27.84
C LYS A 317 -6.06 18.44 -26.40
N ARG A 318 -5.54 17.21 -26.25
CA ARG A 318 -5.41 16.57 -24.94
C ARG A 318 -4.37 17.29 -24.08
N PRO A 319 -4.64 17.56 -22.79
CA PRO A 319 -3.66 18.14 -21.89
C PRO A 319 -2.39 17.28 -21.75
N LYS A 320 -1.25 17.91 -21.48
CA LYS A 320 0.05 17.21 -21.31
C LYS A 320 0.05 16.21 -20.14
N THR A 321 -0.90 16.36 -19.21
CA THR A 321 -1.18 15.43 -18.10
C THR A 321 -1.83 14.11 -18.53
N THR A 322 -2.30 13.96 -19.79
CA THR A 322 -2.89 12.72 -20.28
C THR A 322 -1.83 11.61 -20.38
N ARG A 323 -2.04 10.52 -19.63
CA ARG A 323 -1.13 9.37 -19.59
C ARG A 323 -1.31 8.49 -20.81
N VAL A 324 -0.22 8.01 -21.41
CA VAL A 324 -0.26 7.05 -22.54
C VAL A 324 0.55 5.80 -22.20
N THR A 325 -0.11 4.65 -22.23
CA THR A 325 0.50 3.34 -21.95
C THR A 325 0.18 2.35 -23.06
N GLN A 326 1.21 1.82 -23.73
CA GLN A 326 1.06 0.76 -24.71
C GLN A 326 1.20 -0.60 -24.03
N VAL A 327 0.17 -1.44 -24.17
CA VAL A 327 0.13 -2.81 -23.64
C VAL A 327 0.13 -3.80 -24.80
N ILE A 328 0.84 -4.92 -24.65
CA ILE A 328 0.92 -5.97 -25.66
C ILE A 328 0.10 -7.19 -25.22
N GLN A 329 -0.53 -7.85 -26.19
CA GLN A 329 -1.45 -8.96 -25.94
C GLN A 329 -0.84 -10.06 -25.05
N GLY A 330 -1.51 -10.38 -23.95
CA GLY A 330 -1.08 -11.35 -22.93
C GLY A 330 -0.18 -10.78 -21.82
N TYR A 331 0.16 -9.49 -21.88
CA TYR A 331 0.88 -8.74 -20.84
C TYR A 331 0.08 -7.49 -20.41
N GLU A 332 -1.25 -7.54 -20.50
CA GLU A 332 -2.11 -6.42 -20.12
C GLU A 332 -2.11 -6.18 -18.60
N SER A 333 -1.98 -4.92 -18.19
CA SER A 333 -1.98 -4.50 -16.78
C SER A 333 -3.37 -4.60 -16.12
N HIS A 334 -3.42 -4.60 -14.78
CA HIS A 334 -4.67 -4.47 -14.03
C HIS A 334 -5.49 -3.25 -14.49
N ALA A 335 -4.85 -2.09 -14.58
CA ALA A 335 -5.46 -0.82 -14.95
C ALA A 335 -6.09 -0.83 -16.36
N PHE A 336 -5.53 -1.61 -17.29
CA PHE A 336 -6.15 -1.84 -18.61
C PHE A 336 -7.35 -2.78 -18.51
N LYS A 337 -7.19 -3.94 -17.86
CA LYS A 337 -8.23 -4.98 -17.77
C LYS A 337 -9.50 -4.48 -17.06
N SER A 338 -9.35 -3.65 -16.03
CA SER A 338 -10.46 -3.06 -15.27
C SER A 338 -11.36 -2.11 -16.08
N LYS A 339 -10.95 -1.69 -17.29
CA LYS A 339 -11.81 -0.90 -18.18
C LYS A 339 -12.82 -1.75 -18.96
N PHE A 340 -12.69 -3.09 -18.99
CA PHE A 340 -13.54 -4.01 -19.76
C PHE A 340 -14.67 -4.58 -18.90
N GLU A 341 -15.81 -4.91 -19.53
CA GLU A 341 -16.98 -5.46 -18.82
C GLU A 341 -16.71 -6.83 -18.19
N SER A 342 -15.89 -7.63 -18.87
CA SER A 342 -15.33 -8.88 -18.35
C SER A 342 -14.02 -9.20 -19.08
N TRP A 343 -13.05 -9.68 -18.32
CA TRP A 343 -11.80 -10.18 -18.88
C TRP A 343 -11.73 -11.70 -18.68
N PRO A 344 -11.92 -12.52 -19.73
CA PRO A 344 -11.81 -13.97 -19.62
C PRO A 344 -10.52 -14.39 -18.93
N VAL A 345 -10.68 -15.07 -17.79
CA VAL A 345 -9.61 -15.71 -17.02
C VAL A 345 -8.87 -16.61 -17.99
N GLY A 346 -7.65 -16.22 -18.34
CA GLY A 346 -6.83 -17.01 -19.24
C GLY A 346 -6.37 -18.25 -18.49
N ASN A 347 -6.48 -19.43 -19.11
CA ASN A 347 -5.65 -20.57 -18.73
C ASN A 347 -4.18 -20.21 -19.03
N ALA A 348 -3.57 -19.45 -18.12
CA ALA A 348 -2.14 -19.20 -18.05
C ALA A 348 -1.36 -20.46 -17.57
N ALA A 349 -2.07 -21.56 -17.33
CA ALA A 349 -1.62 -22.93 -17.59
C ALA A 349 -1.35 -23.16 -19.10
N GLY A 350 -0.63 -22.23 -19.74
CA GLY A 350 -0.01 -22.43 -21.02
C GLY A 350 1.18 -23.36 -20.81
N ASN A 351 1.09 -24.56 -21.38
CA ASN A 351 2.14 -25.58 -21.35
C ASN A 351 3.53 -24.96 -21.57
N PRO A 352 4.48 -25.03 -20.61
CA PRO A 352 5.83 -24.46 -20.77
C PRO A 352 6.64 -25.09 -21.93
N GLY A 353 6.12 -26.16 -22.53
CA GLY A 353 6.72 -26.92 -23.63
C GLY A 353 6.30 -26.51 -25.05
N THR A 354 5.33 -25.61 -25.24
CA THR A 354 4.87 -25.17 -26.59
C THR A 354 5.12 -23.68 -26.85
N GLU A 355 6.29 -23.18 -26.48
CA GLU A 355 6.75 -21.84 -26.83
C GLU A 355 7.62 -21.86 -28.12
N GLU A 356 7.01 -21.66 -29.30
CA GLU A 356 7.77 -21.48 -30.56
C GLU A 356 8.69 -20.24 -30.56
N GLY A 357 8.51 -19.31 -29.61
CA GLY A 357 9.42 -18.18 -29.38
C GLY A 357 10.70 -18.54 -28.61
N ARG A 358 10.63 -19.52 -27.69
CA ARG A 358 11.75 -19.90 -26.80
C ARG A 358 12.95 -20.37 -27.60
N GLY A 359 12.70 -21.16 -28.65
CA GLY A 359 13.73 -21.68 -29.55
C GLY A 359 14.48 -20.60 -30.33
N LYS A 360 13.79 -19.55 -30.79
CA LYS A 360 14.38 -18.49 -31.63
C LYS A 360 15.17 -17.48 -30.80
N VAL A 361 14.63 -17.01 -29.68
CA VAL A 361 15.32 -16.06 -28.79
C VAL A 361 16.52 -16.74 -28.10
N ALA A 362 16.37 -17.97 -27.60
CA ALA A 362 17.49 -18.70 -27.01
C ALA A 362 18.57 -19.10 -28.03
N ALA A 363 18.24 -19.26 -29.32
CA ALA A 363 19.22 -19.47 -30.38
C ALA A 363 20.01 -18.19 -30.72
N LEU A 364 19.32 -17.05 -30.88
CA LEU A 364 19.96 -15.75 -31.12
C LEU A 364 20.88 -15.35 -29.96
N LEU A 365 20.43 -15.52 -28.71
CA LEU A 365 21.24 -15.24 -27.52
C LEU A 365 22.40 -16.24 -27.31
N LYS A 366 22.32 -17.45 -27.88
CA LYS A 366 23.45 -18.41 -27.90
C LYS A 366 24.48 -18.09 -28.99
N GLN A 367 24.06 -17.54 -30.13
CA GLN A 367 24.96 -17.22 -31.25
C GLN A 367 25.91 -16.04 -30.97
N GLN A 368 25.73 -15.30 -29.88
CA GLN A 368 26.56 -14.15 -29.51
C GLN A 368 27.45 -14.37 -28.26
N ARG A 369 27.73 -15.63 -27.88
CA ARG A 369 28.72 -15.93 -26.84
C ARG A 369 30.09 -16.28 -27.43
N VAL A 370 31.09 -15.46 -27.09
CA VAL A 370 32.47 -15.93 -27.01
C VAL A 370 32.62 -16.64 -25.66
N ASP A 371 33.09 -17.89 -25.67
CA ASP A 371 33.34 -18.66 -24.44
C ASP A 371 34.36 -17.96 -23.53
N PRO A 372 34.14 -18.01 -22.20
CA PRO A 372 34.97 -18.94 -21.44
C PRO A 372 34.18 -19.93 -20.57
N LYS A 373 34.81 -21.07 -20.32
CA LYS A 373 34.28 -22.21 -19.55
C LYS A 373 33.93 -21.84 -18.10
N GLY A 374 32.85 -22.44 -17.60
CA GLY A 374 32.70 -22.73 -16.16
C GLY A 374 31.62 -21.95 -15.41
N ALA A 375 30.35 -22.27 -15.66
CA ALA A 375 29.25 -21.94 -14.75
C ALA A 375 28.41 -23.21 -14.52
N ALA A 376 28.28 -23.64 -13.27
CA ALA A 376 27.59 -24.86 -12.89
C ALA A 376 26.06 -24.73 -13.06
N LYS A 377 25.38 -25.86 -13.30
CA LYS A 377 23.92 -25.93 -13.27
C LYS A 377 23.44 -25.77 -11.81
N SER A 378 22.96 -24.60 -11.44
CA SER A 378 22.20 -24.37 -10.20
C SER A 378 20.72 -24.16 -10.50
N THR A 379 20.02 -25.22 -10.89
CA THR A 379 18.57 -25.32 -10.65
C THR A 379 18.36 -25.72 -9.19
N THR A 380 18.53 -24.77 -8.29
CA THR A 380 17.95 -24.85 -6.94
C THR A 380 16.43 -24.90 -7.07
N PRO A 381 15.73 -25.80 -6.37
CA PRO A 381 14.29 -25.68 -6.22
C PRO A 381 13.95 -24.30 -5.63
N VAL A 382 12.86 -23.69 -6.08
CA VAL A 382 12.32 -22.49 -5.44
C VAL A 382 11.89 -22.89 -4.04
N ASN A 383 12.68 -22.51 -3.05
CA ASN A 383 12.36 -22.74 -1.66
C ASN A 383 11.24 -21.75 -1.30
N GLU A 384 10.09 -22.25 -0.83
CA GLU A 384 9.00 -21.38 -0.39
C GLU A 384 9.49 -20.53 0.79
N GLU A 385 9.67 -19.23 0.54
CA GLU A 385 10.10 -18.28 1.57
C GLU A 385 8.91 -17.97 2.47
N VAL A 386 8.80 -18.77 3.53
CA VAL A 386 7.76 -18.67 4.55
C VAL A 386 7.86 -17.30 5.25
N PRO A 387 6.77 -16.53 5.34
CA PRO A 387 6.77 -15.33 6.16
C PRO A 387 7.17 -15.65 7.60
N PRO A 388 7.89 -14.75 8.30
CA PRO A 388 8.26 -14.97 9.70
C PRO A 388 7.04 -15.32 10.55
N LEU A 389 7.12 -16.43 11.28
CA LEU A 389 6.06 -16.87 12.19
C LEU A 389 6.02 -15.99 13.44
N LEU A 390 4.93 -16.09 14.20
CA LEU A 390 4.79 -15.42 15.49
C LEU A 390 5.72 -16.07 16.53
N ASP A 391 6.34 -15.27 17.40
CA ASP A 391 7.27 -15.79 18.42
C ASP A 391 6.59 -16.82 19.33
N GLY A 392 7.29 -17.92 19.62
CA GLY A 392 6.78 -19.01 20.45
C GLY A 392 6.72 -18.65 21.95
N GLY A 393 5.77 -19.25 22.66
CA GLY A 393 5.62 -19.08 24.13
C GLY A 393 4.56 -18.06 24.56
N GLY A 394 3.76 -17.53 23.64
CA GLY A 394 2.61 -16.69 23.95
C GLY A 394 1.42 -17.46 24.54
N LYS A 395 0.47 -16.71 25.12
CA LYS A 395 -0.80 -17.21 25.62
C LYS A 395 -1.80 -17.30 24.46
N LEU A 396 -2.31 -18.50 24.19
CA LEU A 396 -3.36 -18.76 23.19
C LEU A 396 -4.71 -18.96 23.88
N GLU A 397 -5.73 -18.27 23.40
CA GLU A 397 -7.13 -18.38 23.85
C GLU A 397 -8.04 -18.54 22.63
N VAL A 398 -8.95 -19.52 22.68
CA VAL A 398 -9.89 -19.82 21.58
C VAL A 398 -11.31 -19.90 22.11
N TRP A 399 -12.25 -19.33 21.38
CA TRP A 399 -13.69 -19.39 21.64
C TRP A 399 -14.44 -19.89 20.41
N CYS A 400 -15.40 -20.77 20.60
CA CYS A 400 -16.43 -21.07 19.59
C CYS A 400 -17.54 -20.01 19.67
N VAL A 401 -18.09 -19.60 18.53
CA VAL A 401 -19.28 -18.73 18.45
C VAL A 401 -20.52 -19.62 18.36
N ASP A 402 -21.58 -19.25 19.09
CA ASP A 402 -22.89 -19.89 19.04
C ASP A 402 -23.95 -18.80 19.24
N GLY A 403 -24.62 -18.43 18.15
CA GLY A 403 -25.44 -17.24 18.05
C GLY A 403 -24.68 -15.99 18.47
N ASN A 404 -25.28 -15.19 19.35
CA ASN A 404 -24.71 -13.92 19.80
C ASN A 404 -23.66 -14.07 20.94
N THR A 405 -23.16 -15.28 21.19
CA THR A 405 -22.26 -15.58 22.33
C THR A 405 -20.97 -16.27 21.91
N LYS A 406 -19.93 -16.16 22.75
CA LYS A 406 -18.66 -16.88 22.56
C LYS A 406 -18.33 -17.75 23.78
N THR A 407 -18.07 -19.02 23.55
CA THR A 407 -17.79 -20.04 24.58
C THR A 407 -16.34 -20.46 24.50
N ALA A 408 -15.60 -20.40 25.62
CA ALA A 408 -14.18 -20.75 25.64
C ALA A 408 -13.99 -22.26 25.43
N LEU A 409 -13.06 -22.66 24.57
CA LEU A 409 -12.74 -24.06 24.36
C LEU A 409 -11.89 -24.63 25.51
N PRO A 410 -12.12 -25.90 25.92
CA PRO A 410 -11.17 -26.65 26.74
C PRO A 410 -9.80 -26.77 26.07
N LYS A 411 -8.73 -26.95 26.85
CA LYS A 411 -7.35 -26.98 26.32
C LYS A 411 -7.12 -28.16 25.37
N GLU A 412 -7.77 -29.26 25.67
CA GLU A 412 -7.81 -30.51 24.92
C GLU A 412 -8.53 -30.41 23.56
N ASP A 413 -9.30 -29.34 23.33
CA ASP A 413 -10.01 -29.06 22.07
C ASP A 413 -9.38 -27.89 21.28
N ILE A 414 -8.43 -27.15 21.85
CA ILE A 414 -7.66 -26.13 21.12
C ILE A 414 -6.87 -26.82 20.00
N GLY A 415 -7.21 -26.49 18.75
CA GLY A 415 -6.68 -27.15 17.54
C GLY A 415 -7.71 -27.99 16.79
N LYS A 416 -8.88 -28.30 17.38
CA LYS A 416 -10.01 -28.96 16.70
C LYS A 416 -11.00 -27.90 16.19
N PHE A 417 -11.07 -27.75 14.87
CA PHE A 417 -11.96 -26.80 14.20
C PHE A 417 -13.06 -27.58 13.48
N TYR A 418 -14.32 -27.22 13.68
CA TYR A 418 -15.44 -27.88 13.02
C TYR A 418 -15.95 -27.03 11.85
N SER A 419 -16.17 -27.66 10.69
CA SER A 419 -16.52 -26.98 9.43
C SER A 419 -17.84 -26.21 9.48
N GLY A 420 -18.73 -26.56 10.42
CA GLY A 420 -20.04 -25.96 10.65
C GLY A 420 -20.06 -24.80 11.66
N ASP A 421 -18.92 -24.42 12.26
CA ASP A 421 -18.86 -23.38 13.29
C ASP A 421 -17.94 -22.21 12.90
N CYS A 422 -17.98 -21.15 13.70
CA CYS A 422 -17.03 -20.03 13.66
C CYS A 422 -16.24 -19.95 14.97
N TYR A 423 -14.95 -19.61 14.89
CA TYR A 423 -14.07 -19.50 16.06
C TYR A 423 -13.41 -18.12 16.13
N ILE A 424 -13.16 -17.65 17.35
CA ILE A 424 -12.35 -16.46 17.63
C ILE A 424 -11.08 -16.91 18.37
N ILE A 425 -9.93 -16.44 17.90
CA ILE A 425 -8.60 -16.78 18.38
C ILE A 425 -7.92 -15.50 18.85
N LEU A 426 -7.43 -15.47 20.09
CA LEU A 426 -6.53 -14.43 20.59
C LEU A 426 -5.21 -15.07 21.01
N TYR A 427 -4.13 -14.68 20.34
CA TYR A 427 -2.76 -15.02 20.73
C TYR A 427 -2.06 -13.77 21.26
N THR A 428 -1.52 -13.83 22.47
CA THR A 428 -0.80 -12.74 23.12
C THR A 428 0.62 -13.19 23.41
N HIS A 429 1.61 -12.53 22.80
CA HIS A 429 3.03 -12.82 23.02
C HIS A 429 3.79 -11.56 23.43
N HIS A 430 5.02 -11.75 23.92
CA HIS A 430 5.91 -10.65 24.29
C HIS A 430 7.08 -10.64 23.31
N SER A 431 7.20 -9.58 22.51
CA SER A 431 8.43 -9.36 21.75
C SER A 431 9.52 -8.80 22.67
N GLY A 432 10.78 -8.85 22.22
CA GLY A 432 11.98 -8.62 23.05
C GLY A 432 12.00 -7.32 23.88
N ASP A 433 11.28 -6.29 23.43
CA ASP A 433 11.16 -4.98 24.11
C ASP A 433 10.12 -4.95 25.25
N LYS A 434 9.61 -6.11 25.69
CA LYS A 434 8.50 -6.26 26.67
C LYS A 434 7.18 -5.64 26.23
N LYS A 435 7.00 -5.40 24.92
CA LYS A 435 5.71 -5.00 24.36
C LYS A 435 4.82 -6.24 24.23
N GLU A 436 3.62 -6.19 24.82
CA GLU A 436 2.58 -7.19 24.52
C GLU A 436 2.09 -6.97 23.08
N GLU A 437 2.24 -8.01 22.26
CA GLU A 437 1.75 -8.07 20.88
C GLU A 437 0.59 -9.06 20.79
N TYR A 438 -0.51 -8.60 20.18
CA TYR A 438 -1.76 -9.34 20.10
C TYR A 438 -2.07 -9.69 18.64
N TYR A 439 -2.26 -10.97 18.36
CA TYR A 439 -2.83 -11.47 17.11
C TYR A 439 -4.25 -11.95 17.40
N LEU A 440 -5.23 -11.30 16.80
CA LEU A 440 -6.65 -11.55 17.00
C LEU A 440 -7.24 -11.98 15.65
N SER A 441 -7.83 -13.17 15.56
CA SER A 441 -8.42 -13.64 14.30
C SER A 441 -9.72 -14.37 14.52
N TYR A 442 -10.55 -14.43 13.48
CA TYR A 442 -11.70 -15.32 13.43
C TYR A 442 -11.59 -16.24 12.22
N TRP A 443 -11.85 -17.51 12.48
CA TRP A 443 -11.88 -18.57 11.49
C TRP A 443 -13.33 -18.93 11.19
N ILE A 444 -13.66 -18.99 9.91
CA ILE A 444 -15.00 -19.27 9.40
C ILE A 444 -15.02 -20.64 8.74
N GLY A 445 -15.81 -21.56 9.31
CA GLY A 445 -16.06 -22.88 8.73
C GLY A 445 -16.84 -22.78 7.42
N LYS A 446 -16.53 -23.67 6.47
CA LYS A 446 -17.12 -23.72 5.14
C LYS A 446 -18.64 -23.94 5.16
N ASP A 447 -19.11 -24.71 6.14
CA ASP A 447 -20.50 -25.13 6.30
C ASP A 447 -21.19 -24.37 7.45
N SER A 448 -20.56 -23.29 7.94
CA SER A 448 -21.04 -22.48 9.08
C SER A 448 -22.23 -21.58 8.75
N LEU A 449 -23.05 -21.29 9.76
CA LEU A 449 -24.22 -20.42 9.61
C LEU A 449 -23.83 -18.96 9.36
N VAL A 450 -24.56 -18.30 8.46
CA VAL A 450 -24.38 -16.86 8.15
C VAL A 450 -24.57 -16.00 9.40
N ASP A 451 -25.52 -16.34 10.28
CA ASP A 451 -25.76 -15.61 11.53
C ASP A 451 -24.57 -15.73 12.50
N ASP A 452 -23.95 -16.91 12.59
CA ASP A 452 -22.73 -17.12 13.41
C ASP A 452 -21.52 -16.40 12.81
N GLN A 453 -21.40 -16.33 11.47
CA GLN A 453 -20.36 -15.54 10.79
C GLN A 453 -20.50 -14.04 11.07
N VAL A 454 -21.72 -13.51 11.01
CA VAL A 454 -22.03 -12.10 11.34
C VAL A 454 -21.75 -11.84 12.82
N SER A 455 -22.17 -12.73 13.71
CA SER A 455 -21.93 -12.62 15.16
C SER A 455 -20.45 -12.69 15.50
N ALA A 456 -19.68 -13.59 14.87
CA ALA A 456 -18.22 -13.65 15.02
C ALA A 456 -17.55 -12.32 14.66
N SER A 457 -17.96 -11.71 13.54
CA SER A 457 -17.49 -10.40 13.10
C SER A 457 -17.83 -9.27 14.10
N GLN A 458 -19.05 -9.25 14.65
CA GLN A 458 -19.46 -8.25 15.64
C GLN A 458 -18.71 -8.40 16.98
N ILE A 459 -18.58 -9.63 17.47
CA ILE A 459 -17.89 -9.97 18.72
C ILE A 459 -16.40 -9.63 18.60
N ILE A 460 -15.74 -10.00 17.49
CA ILE A 460 -14.30 -9.75 17.34
C ILE A 460 -13.98 -8.26 17.15
N ASN A 461 -14.84 -7.50 16.45
CA ASN A 461 -14.71 -6.04 16.39
C ASN A 461 -14.89 -5.39 17.78
N THR A 462 -15.77 -5.93 18.63
CA THR A 462 -15.93 -5.49 20.02
C THR A 462 -14.65 -5.75 20.84
N MET A 463 -14.03 -6.92 20.67
CA MET A 463 -12.74 -7.25 21.30
C MET A 463 -11.58 -6.38 20.76
N TRP A 464 -11.55 -6.09 19.46
CA TRP A 464 -10.54 -5.22 18.86
C TRP A 464 -10.63 -3.78 19.40
N ASN A 465 -11.86 -3.25 19.51
CA ASN A 465 -12.10 -1.93 20.10
C ASN A 465 -11.73 -1.89 21.59
N SER A 466 -12.04 -2.92 22.39
CA SER A 466 -11.68 -2.95 23.83
C SER A 466 -10.17 -3.03 24.06
N LEU A 467 -9.43 -3.70 23.17
CA LEU A 467 -7.96 -3.73 23.14
C LEU A 467 -7.32 -2.45 22.54
N LYS A 468 -8.13 -1.42 22.28
CA LYS A 468 -7.75 -0.10 21.73
C LYS A 468 -7.16 -0.17 20.31
N GLY A 469 -7.60 -1.15 19.52
CA GLY A 469 -7.13 -1.38 18.16
C GLY A 469 -5.67 -1.84 18.02
N ARG A 470 -5.01 -2.16 19.14
CA ARG A 470 -3.63 -2.68 19.13
C ARG A 470 -3.47 -4.05 18.45
N PRO A 471 -4.44 -4.99 18.50
CA PRO A 471 -4.28 -6.27 17.82
C PRO A 471 -4.31 -6.13 16.31
N VAL A 472 -3.48 -6.93 15.65
CA VAL A 472 -3.69 -7.30 14.25
C VAL A 472 -4.96 -8.13 14.20
N LEU A 473 -5.94 -7.72 13.38
CA LEU A 473 -7.23 -8.39 13.27
C LEU A 473 -7.34 -9.13 11.93
N GLY A 474 -7.47 -10.45 11.94
CA GLY A 474 -7.56 -11.30 10.74
C GLY A 474 -8.92 -12.01 10.56
N ARG A 475 -9.46 -12.02 9.34
CA ARG A 475 -10.55 -12.90 8.90
C ARG A 475 -9.97 -14.03 8.06
N ILE A 476 -10.22 -15.27 8.45
CA ILE A 476 -9.67 -16.48 7.81
C ILE A 476 -10.82 -17.44 7.49
N TYR A 477 -10.79 -18.07 6.33
CA TYR A 477 -11.76 -19.08 5.91
C TYR A 477 -11.14 -20.47 5.87
N GLN A 478 -11.97 -21.49 6.08
CA GLN A 478 -11.59 -22.89 5.94
C GLN A 478 -10.94 -23.20 4.59
N GLY A 479 -9.77 -23.82 4.61
CA GLY A 479 -8.98 -24.16 3.41
C GLY A 479 -8.19 -22.99 2.81
N LYS A 480 -8.20 -21.84 3.49
CA LYS A 480 -7.40 -20.63 3.17
C LYS A 480 -6.59 -20.17 4.39
N GLU A 481 -6.26 -21.08 5.30
CA GLU A 481 -5.45 -20.80 6.49
C GLU A 481 -4.00 -20.41 6.09
N PRO A 482 -3.53 -19.22 6.48
CA PRO A 482 -2.16 -18.81 6.18
C PRO A 482 -1.15 -19.42 7.17
N PRO A 483 0.14 -19.50 6.81
CA PRO A 483 1.13 -20.29 7.55
C PRO A 483 1.29 -19.92 9.04
N GLN A 484 1.24 -18.62 9.34
CA GLN A 484 1.31 -18.07 10.69
C GLN A 484 0.06 -18.36 11.56
N PHE A 485 -1.08 -18.67 10.95
CA PHE A 485 -2.27 -19.14 11.68
C PHE A 485 -2.14 -20.63 12.02
N VAL A 486 -1.75 -21.46 11.03
CA VAL A 486 -1.55 -22.91 11.22
C VAL A 486 -0.49 -23.18 12.28
N ALA A 487 0.60 -22.40 12.31
CA ALA A 487 1.68 -22.53 13.29
C ALA A 487 1.24 -22.34 14.76
N LEU A 488 0.12 -21.67 15.03
CA LEU A 488 -0.44 -21.53 16.39
C LEU A 488 -1.01 -22.85 16.95
N PHE A 489 -1.30 -23.82 16.08
CA PHE A 489 -2.00 -25.07 16.41
C PHE A 489 -1.16 -26.28 16.03
N GLN A 490 -0.59 -26.95 17.03
CA GLN A 490 0.31 -28.08 16.86
C GLN A 490 -0.22 -29.29 17.65
N PRO A 491 -1.20 -30.05 17.10
CA PRO A 491 -1.71 -30.01 15.72
C PRO A 491 -2.97 -29.15 15.52
N MET A 492 -3.21 -28.75 14.26
CA MET A 492 -4.50 -28.26 13.77
C MET A 492 -5.24 -29.42 13.07
N VAL A 493 -6.52 -29.63 13.36
CA VAL A 493 -7.38 -30.61 12.68
C VAL A 493 -8.74 -30.00 12.37
N ILE A 494 -9.14 -30.06 11.10
CA ILE A 494 -10.44 -29.60 10.63
C ILE A 494 -11.38 -30.81 10.51
N LEU A 495 -12.52 -30.75 11.19
CA LEU A 495 -13.50 -31.82 11.36
C LEU A 495 -14.82 -31.48 10.65
N LYS A 496 -15.62 -32.50 10.32
CA LYS A 496 -16.95 -32.34 9.71
C LYS A 496 -18.02 -31.98 10.76
N GLY A 497 -19.06 -31.32 10.26
CA GLY A 497 -20.18 -30.81 11.05
C GLY A 497 -19.82 -29.67 12.00
N GLY A 498 -20.61 -29.48 13.06
CA GLY A 498 -20.49 -28.37 14.01
C GLY A 498 -21.01 -28.71 15.41
N ILE A 499 -20.44 -28.06 16.42
CA ILE A 499 -20.82 -28.17 17.83
C ILE A 499 -21.84 -27.10 18.26
N GLY A 500 -21.99 -26.00 17.51
CA GLY A 500 -22.93 -24.91 17.80
C GLY A 500 -24.39 -25.37 17.81
N SER A 501 -25.20 -24.73 18.67
CA SER A 501 -26.64 -25.02 18.79
C SER A 501 -27.42 -24.69 17.52
N GLY A 502 -27.00 -23.65 16.79
CA GLY A 502 -27.54 -23.31 15.47
C GLY A 502 -27.29 -24.40 14.43
N TYR A 503 -26.04 -24.84 14.29
CA TYR A 503 -25.68 -25.90 13.34
C TYR A 503 -26.45 -27.20 13.57
N LYS A 504 -26.60 -27.62 14.84
CA LYS A 504 -27.36 -28.82 15.21
C LYS A 504 -28.82 -28.75 14.75
N LYS A 505 -29.51 -27.63 14.99
CA LYS A 505 -30.88 -27.41 14.51
C LYS A 505 -30.98 -27.47 12.98
N LEU A 506 -30.04 -26.86 12.26
CA LEU A 506 -30.01 -26.89 10.79
C LEU A 506 -29.94 -28.33 10.25
N ILE A 507 -29.17 -29.21 10.91
CA ILE A 507 -29.03 -30.62 10.50
C ILE A 507 -30.29 -31.42 10.86
N GLU A 508 -30.88 -31.19 12.02
CA GLU A 508 -32.17 -31.76 12.42
C GLU A 508 -33.29 -31.37 11.43
N GLU A 509 -33.39 -30.10 11.05
CA GLU A 509 -34.36 -29.58 10.08
C GLU A 509 -34.17 -30.14 8.67
N LYS A 510 -32.91 -30.38 8.25
CA LYS A 510 -32.60 -30.99 6.95
C LYS A 510 -32.83 -32.50 6.89
N GLY A 511 -33.14 -33.14 8.01
CA GLY A 511 -33.34 -34.60 8.09
C GLY A 511 -32.08 -35.41 7.77
N ALA A 512 -30.90 -34.80 7.86
CA ALA A 512 -29.62 -35.46 7.60
C ALA A 512 -29.14 -36.16 8.88
N MET A 513 -28.89 -37.47 8.81
CA MET A 513 -28.22 -38.19 9.90
C MET A 513 -26.81 -37.61 10.08
N GLY A 514 -26.50 -37.12 11.28
CA GLY A 514 -25.46 -36.11 11.47
C GLY A 514 -24.05 -36.48 10.97
N GLU A 515 -23.53 -35.66 10.05
CA GLU A 515 -22.13 -35.71 9.60
C GLU A 515 -21.13 -35.13 10.62
N THR A 516 -21.60 -34.64 11.77
CA THR A 516 -20.73 -34.09 12.82
C THR A 516 -19.82 -35.16 13.39
N TYR A 517 -18.52 -34.85 13.45
CA TYR A 517 -17.53 -35.70 14.08
C TYR A 517 -17.91 -36.09 15.51
N THR A 518 -17.72 -37.37 15.83
CA THR A 518 -17.86 -37.91 17.20
C THR A 518 -16.67 -38.82 17.50
N THR A 519 -16.28 -38.92 18.77
CA THR A 519 -15.15 -39.74 19.25
C THR A 519 -15.41 -41.25 19.21
N GLU A 520 -16.65 -41.65 18.95
CA GLU A 520 -17.09 -43.05 18.79
C GLU A 520 -17.45 -43.40 17.34
N GLY A 521 -17.69 -42.39 16.49
CA GLY A 521 -18.02 -42.57 15.08
C GLY A 521 -16.82 -43.00 14.23
N ILE A 522 -17.12 -43.24 12.95
CA ILE A 522 -16.10 -43.48 11.92
C ILE A 522 -15.66 -42.13 11.35
N ALA A 523 -14.35 -41.86 11.33
CA ALA A 523 -13.80 -40.64 10.76
C ALA A 523 -12.48 -40.94 10.05
N LEU A 524 -12.35 -40.53 8.79
CA LEU A 524 -11.11 -40.58 8.02
C LEU A 524 -10.52 -39.17 7.94
N ILE A 525 -9.33 -38.99 8.51
CA ILE A 525 -8.59 -37.72 8.49
C ILE A 525 -7.43 -37.86 7.52
N ARG A 526 -7.39 -36.98 6.51
CA ARG A 526 -6.26 -36.86 5.58
C ARG A 526 -5.18 -35.97 6.17
N VAL A 527 -3.93 -36.38 6.01
CA VAL A 527 -2.73 -35.62 6.39
C VAL A 527 -1.96 -35.26 5.12
N SER A 528 -2.22 -34.05 4.63
CA SER A 528 -1.65 -33.47 3.40
C SER A 528 -0.74 -32.29 3.75
N GLU A 529 0.46 -32.23 3.17
CA GLU A 529 1.49 -31.20 3.42
C GLU A 529 1.99 -31.16 4.89
N THR A 530 3.30 -30.93 5.12
CA THR A 530 3.94 -31.31 6.41
C THR A 530 5.07 -30.44 6.94
N SER A 531 5.24 -29.24 6.40
CA SER A 531 5.96 -28.25 7.17
C SER A 531 5.14 -27.85 8.40
N ILE A 532 5.81 -27.43 9.48
CA ILE A 532 5.20 -26.98 10.75
C ILE A 532 4.21 -25.80 10.61
N TYR A 533 4.17 -25.20 9.42
CA TYR A 533 3.41 -24.02 9.03
C TYR A 533 2.50 -24.28 7.82
N ASN A 534 2.38 -25.53 7.34
CA ASN A 534 1.47 -25.91 6.25
C ASN A 534 0.94 -27.35 6.44
N ASN A 535 0.67 -27.76 7.68
CA ASN A 535 0.07 -29.07 7.98
C ASN A 535 -1.45 -29.04 7.77
N LYS A 536 -1.92 -29.43 6.58
CA LYS A 536 -3.36 -29.51 6.28
C LYS A 536 -3.93 -30.85 6.73
N THR A 537 -4.50 -30.86 7.93
CA THR A 537 -5.17 -32.03 8.52
C THR A 537 -6.69 -31.87 8.44
N LEU A 538 -7.36 -32.65 7.59
CA LEU A 538 -8.78 -32.47 7.26
C LEU A 538 -9.55 -33.79 7.29
N GLN A 539 -10.71 -33.82 7.93
CA GLN A 539 -11.66 -34.92 7.83
C GLN A 539 -12.27 -34.97 6.42
N VAL A 540 -12.05 -36.11 5.76
CA VAL A 540 -12.62 -36.45 4.45
C VAL A 540 -13.73 -37.49 4.64
N ASP A 541 -14.42 -37.86 3.57
CA ASP A 541 -15.40 -38.95 3.60
C ASP A 541 -14.72 -40.27 3.96
N ALA A 542 -15.36 -41.05 4.84
CA ALA A 542 -14.84 -42.32 5.34
C ALA A 542 -15.05 -43.46 4.33
N VAL A 543 -14.54 -43.28 3.12
CA VAL A 543 -14.66 -44.23 2.00
C VAL A 543 -13.30 -44.54 1.40
N ALA A 544 -13.13 -45.76 0.88
CA ALA A 544 -11.84 -46.21 0.32
C ALA A 544 -11.34 -45.35 -0.86
N THR A 545 -12.22 -44.70 -1.60
CA THR A 545 -11.87 -43.81 -2.73
C THR A 545 -11.22 -42.49 -2.33
N SER A 546 -11.32 -42.10 -1.05
CA SER A 546 -10.71 -40.87 -0.50
C SER A 546 -9.23 -41.03 -0.12
N LEU A 547 -8.69 -42.24 -0.15
CA LEU A 547 -7.27 -42.51 0.07
C LEU A 547 -6.41 -42.01 -1.11
N SER A 548 -5.12 -41.78 -0.84
CA SER A 548 -4.12 -41.47 -1.87
C SER A 548 -2.78 -42.07 -1.49
N SER A 549 -2.12 -42.77 -2.42
CA SER A 549 -0.77 -43.33 -2.23
C SER A 549 0.30 -42.28 -1.91
N THR A 550 -0.02 -40.99 -2.06
CA THR A 550 0.89 -39.84 -1.88
C THR A 550 0.77 -39.17 -0.50
N GLU A 551 -0.12 -39.66 0.36
CA GLU A 551 -0.50 -39.00 1.63
C GLU A 551 -0.56 -40.00 2.79
N SER A 552 -0.63 -39.48 4.02
CA SER A 552 -0.92 -40.29 5.21
C SER A 552 -2.34 -40.01 5.69
N PHE A 553 -2.97 -41.00 6.32
CA PHE A 553 -4.34 -40.90 6.80
C PHE A 553 -4.45 -41.46 8.23
N VAL A 554 -5.39 -40.92 9.01
CA VAL A 554 -5.81 -41.45 10.31
C VAL A 554 -7.25 -41.92 10.19
N LEU A 555 -7.54 -43.18 10.50
CA LEU A 555 -8.90 -43.73 10.51
C LEU A 555 -9.30 -44.06 11.95
N GLN A 556 -10.31 -43.37 12.45
CA GLN A 556 -11.02 -43.71 13.68
C GLN A 556 -12.22 -44.61 13.32
N SER A 557 -12.45 -45.64 14.13
CA SER A 557 -13.66 -46.47 14.08
C SER A 557 -13.98 -47.00 15.48
N GLY A 558 -14.83 -46.30 16.23
CA GLY A 558 -15.09 -46.61 17.63
C GLY A 558 -13.82 -46.52 18.46
N ASN A 559 -13.47 -47.60 19.17
CA ASN A 559 -12.23 -47.67 19.97
C ASN A 559 -11.00 -48.17 19.19
N ALA A 560 -11.10 -48.35 17.87
CA ALA A 560 -9.94 -48.63 17.02
C ALA A 560 -9.42 -47.34 16.36
N MET A 561 -8.14 -47.08 16.52
CA MET A 561 -7.40 -46.05 15.77
C MET A 561 -6.43 -46.74 14.81
N PHE A 562 -6.42 -46.31 13.56
CA PHE A 562 -5.47 -46.75 12.54
C PHE A 562 -4.73 -45.53 11.96
N THR A 563 -3.46 -45.71 11.62
CA THR A 563 -2.74 -44.82 10.70
C THR A 563 -2.44 -45.60 9.44
N TRP A 564 -2.73 -45.02 8.28
CA TRP A 564 -2.46 -45.60 6.97
C TRP A 564 -1.46 -44.72 6.24
N PHE A 565 -0.41 -45.33 5.71
CA PHE A 565 0.69 -44.64 5.04
C PHE A 565 0.75 -45.06 3.58
N GLY A 566 0.49 -44.11 2.67
CA GLY A 566 0.69 -44.30 1.23
C GLY A 566 2.16 -44.56 0.91
N ASN A 567 2.43 -45.36 -0.13
CA ASN A 567 3.78 -45.76 -0.53
C ASN A 567 4.68 -44.59 -0.93
N SER A 568 4.10 -43.47 -1.36
CA SER A 568 4.78 -42.22 -1.72
C SER A 568 4.64 -41.14 -0.64
N SER A 569 4.12 -41.46 0.55
CA SER A 569 4.02 -40.53 1.67
C SER A 569 5.39 -40.22 2.31
N THR A 570 5.59 -38.99 2.76
CA THR A 570 6.85 -38.57 3.40
C THR A 570 6.93 -39.04 4.85
N TYR A 571 8.14 -39.09 5.41
CA TYR A 571 8.35 -39.48 6.80
C TYR A 571 7.69 -38.50 7.79
N GLU A 572 7.67 -37.22 7.44
CA GLU A 572 7.00 -36.15 8.19
C GLU A 572 5.48 -36.37 8.21
N GLN A 573 4.87 -36.84 7.11
CA GLN A 573 3.42 -37.17 7.06
C GLN A 573 3.09 -38.31 8.02
N GLN A 574 3.96 -39.32 8.08
CA GLN A 574 3.78 -40.49 8.95
C GLN A 574 3.90 -40.10 10.43
N GLN A 575 4.90 -39.29 10.80
CA GLN A 575 5.01 -38.73 12.14
C GLN A 575 3.82 -37.83 12.51
N TRP A 576 3.37 -36.99 11.59
CA TRP A 576 2.26 -36.06 11.85
C TRP A 576 0.93 -36.80 12.03
N ALA A 577 0.65 -37.82 11.22
CA ALA A 577 -0.51 -38.69 11.37
C ALA A 577 -0.54 -39.39 12.74
N ALA A 578 0.62 -39.81 13.28
CA ALA A 578 0.69 -40.37 14.63
C ALA A 578 0.35 -39.33 15.72
N LYS A 579 0.85 -38.08 15.61
CA LYS A 579 0.50 -36.98 16.53
C LYS A 579 -0.99 -36.64 16.47
N VAL A 580 -1.58 -36.62 15.27
CA VAL A 580 -3.01 -36.37 15.05
C VAL A 580 -3.87 -37.48 15.65
N ALA A 581 -3.45 -38.74 15.52
CA ALA A 581 -4.16 -39.87 16.13
C ALA A 581 -4.19 -39.77 17.67
N GLU A 582 -3.04 -39.48 18.30
CA GLU A 582 -2.96 -39.27 19.75
C GLU A 582 -3.79 -38.04 20.20
N PHE A 583 -3.76 -36.94 19.43
CA PHE A 583 -4.52 -35.73 19.75
C PHE A 583 -6.04 -35.92 19.67
N LEU A 584 -6.53 -36.72 18.71
CA LEU A 584 -7.96 -37.00 18.56
C LEU A 584 -8.48 -37.97 19.60
N LYS A 585 -7.68 -38.98 19.99
CA LYS A 585 -8.08 -40.00 20.97
C LYS A 585 -6.90 -40.46 21.85
N PRO A 586 -6.53 -39.68 22.88
CA PRO A 586 -5.35 -39.95 23.71
C PRO A 586 -5.35 -41.32 24.38
N GLY A 587 -4.18 -41.96 24.45
CA GLY A 587 -3.99 -43.24 25.13
C GLY A 587 -4.61 -44.48 24.45
N VAL A 588 -5.17 -44.35 23.25
CA VAL A 588 -5.67 -45.51 22.47
C VAL A 588 -4.56 -46.08 21.59
N ALA A 589 -4.40 -47.40 21.59
CA ALA A 589 -3.38 -48.07 20.78
C ALA A 589 -3.62 -47.89 19.27
N VAL A 590 -2.77 -47.10 18.63
CA VAL A 590 -2.80 -46.84 17.18
C VAL A 590 -2.22 -48.02 16.41
N LYS A 591 -2.96 -48.55 15.44
CA LYS A 591 -2.52 -49.60 14.53
C LYS A 591 -1.92 -48.99 13.27
N HIS A 592 -0.64 -49.22 13.03
CA HIS A 592 0.05 -48.75 11.82
C HIS A 592 -0.17 -49.71 10.64
N CYS A 593 -0.65 -49.19 9.53
CA CYS A 593 -0.88 -49.88 8.26
C CYS A 593 -0.05 -49.21 7.17
N LYS A 594 0.67 -49.99 6.36
CA LYS A 594 1.20 -49.49 5.08
C LYS A 594 0.21 -49.81 3.96
N GLU A 595 0.27 -49.03 2.90
CA GLU A 595 -0.47 -49.32 1.67
C GLU A 595 -0.21 -50.76 1.20
N GLY A 596 -1.28 -51.52 0.99
CA GLY A 596 -1.26 -52.95 0.63
C GLY A 596 -1.18 -53.92 1.82
N THR A 597 -0.98 -53.46 3.06
CA THR A 597 -0.93 -54.31 4.27
C THR A 597 -2.15 -54.14 5.18
N GLU A 598 -3.28 -53.66 4.66
CA GLU A 598 -4.42 -53.25 5.49
C GLU A 598 -5.30 -54.42 5.94
N SER A 599 -5.72 -54.39 7.20
CA SER A 599 -6.60 -55.42 7.77
C SER A 599 -8.03 -55.38 7.20
N SER A 600 -8.77 -56.49 7.30
CA SER A 600 -10.20 -56.53 6.97
C SER A 600 -11.03 -55.53 7.79
N ALA A 601 -10.66 -55.30 9.06
CA ALA A 601 -11.32 -54.32 9.92
C ALA A 601 -11.15 -52.86 9.42
N PHE A 602 -9.99 -52.53 8.83
CA PHE A 602 -9.75 -51.23 8.21
C PHE A 602 -10.66 -51.03 6.99
N TRP A 603 -10.71 -52.02 6.09
CA TRP A 603 -11.59 -51.95 4.91
C TRP A 603 -13.07 -51.96 5.26
N PHE A 604 -13.47 -52.71 6.30
CA PHE A 604 -14.86 -52.73 6.77
C PHE A 604 -15.33 -51.34 7.23
N ALA A 605 -14.48 -50.61 7.97
CA ALA A 605 -14.79 -49.24 8.40
C ALA A 605 -14.88 -48.23 7.25
N LEU A 606 -14.26 -48.50 6.08
CA LEU A 606 -14.33 -47.66 4.88
C LEU A 606 -15.39 -48.10 3.85
N GLY A 607 -16.32 -48.98 4.23
CA GLY A 607 -17.36 -49.49 3.33
C GLY A 607 -16.87 -50.49 2.27
N GLY A 608 -15.72 -51.12 2.51
CA GLY A 608 -15.09 -52.11 1.62
C GLY A 608 -13.88 -51.57 0.85
N LYS A 609 -13.11 -52.47 0.23
CA LYS A 609 -11.93 -52.09 -0.56
C LYS A 609 -12.34 -51.64 -1.97
N GLN A 610 -11.90 -50.44 -2.36
CA GLN A 610 -12.12 -49.87 -3.69
C GLN A 610 -10.80 -49.31 -4.25
N SER A 611 -10.77 -48.98 -5.55
CA SER A 611 -9.64 -48.30 -6.19
C SER A 611 -9.61 -46.81 -5.83
N TYR A 612 -8.42 -46.28 -5.55
CA TYR A 612 -8.20 -44.87 -5.21
C TYR A 612 -7.09 -44.23 -6.07
N THR A 613 -6.89 -42.93 -5.91
CA THR A 613 -6.07 -42.12 -6.83
C THR A 613 -4.58 -42.29 -6.55
N ASN A 614 -3.78 -42.38 -7.61
CA ASN A 614 -2.33 -42.56 -7.58
C ASN A 614 -1.61 -41.44 -8.38
N LYS A 615 -2.22 -40.25 -8.42
CA LYS A 615 -1.72 -39.07 -9.14
C LYS A 615 -1.41 -37.98 -8.12
N ASN A 616 -0.18 -37.45 -8.17
CA ASN A 616 0.12 -36.17 -7.55
C ASN A 616 -0.77 -35.10 -8.19
N THR A 617 -1.55 -34.39 -7.39
CA THR A 617 -2.15 -33.11 -7.80
C THR A 617 -1.13 -32.03 -7.45
N PRO A 618 -0.40 -31.42 -8.41
CA PRO A 618 0.40 -30.25 -8.11
C PRO A 618 -0.55 -29.12 -7.70
N GLN A 619 -0.35 -28.61 -6.49
CA GLN A 619 -1.04 -27.42 -6.01
C GLN A 619 -0.32 -26.21 -6.64
N ASP A 620 -0.88 -25.62 -7.69
CA ASP A 620 -0.31 -24.42 -8.31
C ASP A 620 -0.44 -23.22 -7.35
N ILE A 621 0.58 -23.02 -6.51
CA ILE A 621 0.71 -21.80 -5.71
C ILE A 621 1.14 -20.68 -6.66
N ILE A 622 0.14 -19.99 -7.22
CA ILE A 622 0.33 -18.77 -8.03
C ILE A 622 0.90 -17.68 -7.09
N THR A 623 2.23 -17.62 -7.00
CA THR A 623 2.96 -16.61 -6.25
C THR A 623 3.16 -15.38 -7.14
N ARG A 624 2.20 -14.44 -7.09
CA ARG A 624 2.38 -13.12 -7.70
C ARG A 624 3.36 -12.26 -6.90
N GLU A 625 3.81 -11.18 -7.52
CA GLU A 625 4.48 -10.08 -6.82
C GLU A 625 3.44 -9.34 -5.95
N PRO A 626 3.82 -8.83 -4.77
CA PRO A 626 2.91 -8.08 -3.92
C PRO A 626 2.68 -6.66 -4.47
N HIS A 627 1.43 -6.20 -4.47
CA HIS A 627 1.04 -4.86 -4.90
C HIS A 627 0.53 -4.03 -3.71
N LEU A 628 0.91 -2.75 -3.65
CA LEU A 628 0.47 -1.82 -2.62
C LEU A 628 -0.39 -0.71 -3.24
N TYR A 629 -1.55 -0.44 -2.65
CA TYR A 629 -2.51 0.56 -3.11
C TYR A 629 -2.89 1.52 -1.98
N ALA A 630 -2.85 2.82 -2.22
CA ALA A 630 -3.45 3.82 -1.33
C ALA A 630 -4.92 4.07 -1.69
N PHE A 631 -5.75 4.19 -0.66
CA PHE A 631 -7.16 4.56 -0.76
C PHE A 631 -7.35 5.98 -0.22
N SER A 632 -8.04 6.83 -0.98
CA SER A 632 -8.44 8.16 -0.53
C SER A 632 -9.88 8.46 -0.88
N PHE A 633 -10.60 9.13 0.02
CA PHE A 633 -11.96 9.60 -0.22
C PHE A 633 -11.90 11.04 -0.74
N LYS A 634 -12.43 11.30 -1.94
CA LYS A 634 -12.59 12.65 -2.50
C LYS A 634 -14.02 12.80 -2.99
N ASN A 635 -14.72 13.83 -2.49
CA ASN A 635 -16.12 14.14 -2.86
C ASN A 635 -17.09 12.93 -2.73
N GLY A 636 -16.85 12.05 -1.74
CA GLY A 636 -17.62 10.80 -1.54
C GLY A 636 -17.20 9.63 -2.43
N LEU A 637 -16.35 9.85 -3.44
CA LEU A 637 -15.79 8.80 -4.30
C LEU A 637 -14.51 8.22 -3.69
N ILE A 638 -14.30 6.92 -3.90
CA ILE A 638 -13.06 6.22 -3.54
C ILE A 638 -12.09 6.34 -4.71
N GLN A 639 -10.97 7.02 -4.51
CA GLN A 639 -9.83 7.01 -5.42
C GLN A 639 -8.79 6.00 -4.91
N VAL A 640 -8.48 5.01 -5.74
CA VAL A 640 -7.41 4.01 -5.51
C VAL A 640 -6.20 4.39 -6.35
N THR A 641 -5.00 4.35 -5.76
CA THR A 641 -3.74 4.65 -6.45
C THR A 641 -2.69 3.60 -6.11
N GLU A 642 -2.13 2.92 -7.12
CA GLU A 642 -1.04 1.97 -6.94
C GLU A 642 0.27 2.68 -6.55
N ILE A 643 1.05 2.04 -5.68
CA ILE A 643 2.35 2.52 -5.19
C ILE A 643 3.42 1.55 -5.66
N PHE A 644 4.28 2.02 -6.56
CA PHE A 644 5.35 1.23 -7.16
C PHE A 644 6.65 1.31 -6.34
N ASN A 645 7.44 0.24 -6.36
CA ASN A 645 8.74 0.12 -5.65
C ASN A 645 8.66 0.60 -4.20
N PHE A 646 7.61 0.16 -3.50
CA PHE A 646 7.24 0.65 -2.18
C PHE A 646 8.25 0.21 -1.09
N SER A 647 8.30 1.01 -0.03
CA SER A 647 9.18 0.86 1.12
C SER A 647 8.44 1.28 2.39
N GLN A 648 9.04 1.13 3.57
CA GLN A 648 8.42 1.59 4.81
C GLN A 648 8.12 3.10 4.81
N ASP A 649 8.94 3.91 4.13
CA ASP A 649 8.72 5.36 3.97
C ASP A 649 7.49 5.67 3.10
N ASP A 650 7.00 4.69 2.34
CA ASP A 650 5.73 4.74 1.62
C ASP A 650 4.54 4.26 2.49
N LEU A 651 4.66 4.25 3.82
CA LEU A 651 3.53 4.04 4.73
C LEU A 651 3.15 5.35 5.44
N LEU A 652 2.40 6.21 4.74
CA LEU A 652 2.03 7.56 5.20
C LEU A 652 0.93 7.50 6.27
N THR A 653 1.17 8.16 7.41
CA THR A 653 0.32 8.06 8.62
C THR A 653 -1.08 8.67 8.48
N GLU A 654 -1.31 9.48 7.46
CA GLU A 654 -2.61 10.06 7.12
C GLU A 654 -3.45 9.17 6.16
N ASP A 655 -2.89 8.10 5.60
CA ASP A 655 -3.52 7.28 4.55
C ASP A 655 -3.97 5.89 5.07
N MET A 656 -4.93 5.28 4.36
CA MET A 656 -5.22 3.83 4.44
C MET A 656 -4.69 3.15 3.17
N MET A 657 -4.07 1.98 3.32
CA MET A 657 -3.49 1.23 2.20
C MET A 657 -3.89 -0.23 2.22
N VAL A 658 -3.95 -0.84 1.03
CA VAL A 658 -4.13 -2.29 0.84
C VAL A 658 -2.84 -2.86 0.24
N LEU A 659 -2.25 -3.83 0.92
CA LEU A 659 -1.18 -4.68 0.40
C LEU A 659 -1.80 -6.01 0.00
N ASP A 660 -1.81 -6.32 -1.30
CA ASP A 660 -2.27 -7.58 -1.85
C ASP A 660 -1.06 -8.46 -2.19
N THR A 661 -1.01 -9.66 -1.62
CA THR A 661 0.05 -10.65 -1.86
C THR A 661 -0.44 -11.85 -2.68
N HIS A 662 -1.69 -11.77 -3.19
CA HIS A 662 -2.48 -12.83 -3.82
C HIS A 662 -2.84 -14.02 -2.91
N GLY A 663 -1.96 -14.38 -1.96
CA GLY A 663 -2.24 -15.34 -0.89
C GLY A 663 -2.99 -14.73 0.30
N GLU A 664 -2.74 -13.45 0.59
CA GLU A 664 -3.30 -12.71 1.73
C GLU A 664 -3.49 -11.22 1.37
N VAL A 665 -4.46 -10.54 1.97
CA VAL A 665 -4.69 -9.10 1.78
C VAL A 665 -4.61 -8.39 3.12
N PHE A 666 -3.76 -7.37 3.22
CA PHE A 666 -3.56 -6.56 4.43
C PHE A 666 -4.04 -5.14 4.22
N ILE A 667 -4.83 -4.62 5.16
CA ILE A 667 -5.30 -3.24 5.20
C ILE A 667 -4.51 -2.52 6.29
N TRP A 668 -3.51 -1.75 5.88
CA TRP A 668 -2.72 -0.92 6.78
C TRP A 668 -3.41 0.43 7.01
N ILE A 669 -3.42 0.87 8.27
CA ILE A 669 -4.17 2.05 8.71
C ILE A 669 -3.26 2.99 9.48
N GLY A 670 -3.05 4.18 8.91
CA GLY A 670 -2.25 5.23 9.53
C GLY A 670 -2.85 5.77 10.84
N GLN A 671 -1.97 6.19 11.74
CA GLN A 671 -2.32 6.74 13.06
C GLN A 671 -3.18 8.01 12.95
N TYR A 672 -2.98 8.83 11.91
CA TYR A 672 -3.69 10.10 11.70
C TYR A 672 -4.93 10.01 10.80
N VAL A 673 -5.27 8.82 10.26
CA VAL A 673 -6.57 8.58 9.57
C VAL A 673 -7.75 8.87 10.52
N GLU A 674 -8.85 9.44 10.01
CA GLU A 674 -10.03 9.74 10.84
C GLU A 674 -10.65 8.48 11.47
N SER A 675 -11.05 8.58 12.75
CA SER A 675 -11.65 7.46 13.50
C SER A 675 -12.90 6.86 12.84
N LYS A 676 -13.65 7.63 12.04
CA LYS A 676 -14.80 7.12 11.27
C LYS A 676 -14.37 6.27 10.07
N GLU A 677 -13.26 6.62 9.41
CA GLU A 677 -12.72 5.88 8.27
C GLU A 677 -12.02 4.60 8.72
N LYS A 678 -11.32 4.63 9.86
CA LYS A 678 -10.70 3.44 10.51
C LYS A 678 -11.68 2.29 10.79
N GLN A 679 -12.98 2.56 10.89
CA GLN A 679 -14.01 1.53 11.06
C GLN A 679 -14.41 0.88 9.72
N LYS A 680 -14.37 1.62 8.60
CA LYS A 680 -14.68 1.13 7.24
C LYS A 680 -13.61 0.22 6.65
N ALA A 681 -12.53 -0.06 7.37
CA ALA A 681 -11.36 -0.77 6.85
C ALA A 681 -11.72 -2.10 6.19
N PHE A 682 -12.38 -3.02 6.90
CA PHE A 682 -12.77 -4.30 6.31
C PHE A 682 -13.78 -4.16 5.17
N ASP A 683 -14.66 -3.15 5.16
CA ASP A 683 -15.55 -2.89 4.03
C ASP A 683 -14.77 -2.48 2.77
N ILE A 684 -13.71 -1.68 2.93
CA ILE A 684 -12.82 -1.28 1.83
C ILE A 684 -12.06 -2.50 1.31
N GLY A 685 -11.49 -3.32 2.20
CA GLY A 685 -10.77 -4.54 1.80
C GLY A 685 -11.68 -5.59 1.15
N GLN A 686 -12.91 -5.75 1.63
CA GLN A 686 -13.91 -6.63 1.02
C GLN A 686 -14.26 -6.18 -0.41
N LYS A 687 -14.51 -4.87 -0.61
CA LYS A 687 -14.75 -4.30 -1.94
C LYS A 687 -13.54 -4.44 -2.87
N TYR A 688 -12.32 -4.32 -2.34
CA TYR A 688 -11.10 -4.60 -3.10
C TYR A 688 -11.05 -6.07 -3.54
N VAL A 689 -11.29 -7.02 -2.63
CA VAL A 689 -11.30 -8.46 -2.93
C VAL A 689 -12.37 -8.81 -3.97
N GLU A 690 -13.58 -8.25 -3.88
CA GLU A 690 -14.66 -8.43 -4.86
C GLU A 690 -14.27 -7.95 -6.26
N HIS A 691 -13.56 -6.81 -6.34
CA HIS A 691 -13.06 -6.24 -7.60
C HIS A 691 -11.85 -7.01 -8.16
N ALA A 692 -10.93 -7.45 -7.30
CA ALA A 692 -9.79 -8.28 -7.72
C ALA A 692 -10.25 -9.68 -8.18
N ASN A 693 -11.26 -10.27 -7.54
CA ASN A 693 -11.83 -11.56 -7.95
C ASN A 693 -12.33 -11.55 -9.41
N SER A 694 -12.97 -10.47 -9.87
CA SER A 694 -13.54 -10.40 -11.23
C SER A 694 -12.52 -10.15 -12.35
N ILE A 695 -11.30 -9.69 -12.01
CA ILE A 695 -10.27 -9.29 -12.99
C ILE A 695 -9.02 -10.19 -12.92
N GLU A 696 -8.70 -10.70 -11.73
CA GLU A 696 -7.39 -11.26 -11.38
C GLU A 696 -7.41 -12.70 -10.86
N ASP A 697 -8.59 -13.29 -10.66
CA ASP A 697 -8.82 -14.61 -10.04
C ASP A 697 -8.42 -14.66 -8.54
N LEU A 698 -8.45 -13.51 -7.86
CA LEU A 698 -8.24 -13.44 -6.40
C LEU A 698 -9.42 -14.10 -5.68
N SER A 699 -9.14 -15.13 -4.88
CA SER A 699 -10.17 -15.89 -4.16
C SER A 699 -11.04 -14.98 -3.27
N PRO A 700 -12.39 -15.07 -3.33
CA PRO A 700 -13.28 -14.27 -2.47
C PRO A 700 -13.13 -14.62 -0.97
N HIS A 701 -12.53 -15.77 -0.67
CA HIS A 701 -12.21 -16.26 0.67
C HIS A 701 -10.74 -16.01 1.07
N VAL A 702 -10.02 -15.13 0.37
CA VAL A 702 -8.65 -14.75 0.74
C VAL A 702 -8.60 -14.19 2.18
N PRO A 703 -7.60 -14.55 2.99
CA PRO A 703 -7.39 -13.98 4.31
C PRO A 703 -7.31 -12.46 4.25
N LEU A 704 -8.08 -11.78 5.10
CA LEU A 704 -8.15 -10.33 5.15
C LEU A 704 -7.72 -9.82 6.52
N TYR A 705 -6.68 -9.00 6.55
CA TYR A 705 -6.08 -8.48 7.78
C TYR A 705 -6.27 -6.97 7.92
N LYS A 706 -6.48 -6.51 9.14
CA LYS A 706 -6.48 -5.10 9.55
C LYS A 706 -5.27 -4.86 10.43
N VAL A 707 -4.37 -4.00 9.96
CA VAL A 707 -3.09 -3.67 10.59
C VAL A 707 -3.09 -2.18 10.95
N MET A 708 -2.82 -1.85 12.20
CA MET A 708 -2.67 -0.46 12.64
C MET A 708 -1.20 -0.06 12.65
N GLU A 709 -0.92 1.18 12.27
CA GLU A 709 0.42 1.76 12.36
C GLU A 709 1.05 1.58 13.76
N GLY A 710 2.31 1.16 13.78
CA GLY A 710 3.08 0.87 15.01
C GLY A 710 2.74 -0.48 15.66
N ASN A 711 1.82 -1.26 15.09
CA ASN A 711 1.48 -2.63 15.50
C ASN A 711 1.55 -3.60 14.30
N GLU A 712 2.46 -3.34 13.36
CA GLU A 712 2.68 -4.19 12.19
C GLU A 712 3.35 -5.52 12.59
N PRO A 713 2.78 -6.67 12.18
CA PRO A 713 3.33 -7.98 12.49
C PRO A 713 4.54 -8.31 11.61
N CYS A 714 5.36 -9.26 12.05
CA CYS A 714 6.54 -9.74 11.33
C CYS A 714 6.23 -10.21 9.89
N PHE A 715 5.14 -10.95 9.69
CA PHE A 715 4.67 -11.40 8.37
C PHE A 715 4.13 -10.28 7.46
N PHE A 716 3.85 -9.08 7.97
CA PHE A 716 3.57 -7.89 7.15
C PHE A 716 4.87 -7.13 6.82
N LYS A 717 5.73 -6.95 7.84
CA LYS A 717 7.00 -6.22 7.71
C LYS A 717 7.93 -6.82 6.65
N THR A 718 7.86 -8.13 6.42
CA THR A 718 8.68 -8.86 5.42
C THR A 718 8.52 -8.36 3.98
N TYR A 719 7.43 -7.66 3.64
CA TYR A 719 7.21 -7.09 2.30
C TYR A 719 7.88 -5.72 2.10
N PHE A 720 8.51 -5.17 3.13
CA PHE A 720 9.11 -3.84 3.12
C PHE A 720 10.57 -3.90 3.59
N SER A 721 11.42 -3.00 3.09
CA SER A 721 12.70 -2.69 3.73
C SER A 721 12.46 -1.99 5.07
N TRP A 722 12.26 -2.78 6.12
CA TRP A 722 11.74 -2.30 7.41
C TRP A 722 12.83 -1.89 8.40
N ASP A 723 12.68 -0.71 8.99
CA ASP A 723 13.50 -0.15 10.05
C ASP A 723 12.62 0.14 11.29
N ASN A 724 12.86 -0.59 12.38
CA ASN A 724 12.10 -0.43 13.63
C ASN A 724 12.34 0.94 14.30
N THR A 725 13.45 1.63 14.02
CA THR A 725 13.74 2.94 14.63
C THR A 725 12.79 4.01 14.13
N LYS A 726 12.37 3.95 12.85
CA LYS A 726 11.39 4.85 12.25
C LYS A 726 10.01 4.73 12.90
N SER A 727 9.63 3.52 13.32
CA SER A 727 8.37 3.25 14.04
C SER A 727 8.29 3.89 15.42
N LEU A 728 9.42 4.29 16.03
CA LEU A 728 9.46 4.99 17.31
C LEU A 728 9.22 6.51 17.17
N VAL A 729 9.30 7.06 15.95
CA VAL A 729 9.09 8.49 15.71
C VAL A 729 7.59 8.79 15.63
N HIS A 730 7.14 9.67 16.51
CA HIS A 730 5.75 10.09 16.63
C HIS A 730 5.50 11.38 15.85
N GLY A 731 4.24 11.62 15.46
CA GLY A 731 3.83 12.79 14.71
C GLY A 731 3.23 12.45 13.34
N ASN A 732 2.79 13.48 12.62
CA ASN A 732 2.36 13.36 11.23
C ASN A 732 3.56 13.10 10.28
N SER A 733 3.31 12.79 9.00
CA SER A 733 4.36 12.42 8.03
C SER A 733 5.48 13.47 7.94
N PHE A 734 5.13 14.77 7.99
CA PHE A 734 6.12 15.85 7.98
C PHE A 734 6.98 15.86 9.26
N GLN A 735 6.36 15.79 10.43
CA GLN A 735 7.06 15.75 11.73
C GLN A 735 8.00 14.55 11.84
N LYS A 736 7.56 13.37 11.37
CA LYS A 736 8.40 12.17 11.34
C LYS A 736 9.61 12.37 10.43
N LYS A 737 9.41 12.81 9.19
CA LYS A 737 10.51 13.00 8.23
C LYS A 737 11.49 14.10 8.66
N LEU A 738 10.99 15.22 9.20
CA LEU A 738 11.80 16.32 9.75
C LEU A 738 12.69 15.82 10.90
N SER A 739 12.14 15.00 11.80
CA SER A 739 12.88 14.43 12.93
C SER A 739 13.96 13.44 12.47
N LEU A 740 13.65 12.60 11.48
CA LEU A 740 14.56 11.59 10.93
C LEU A 740 15.72 12.19 10.12
N LEU A 741 15.47 13.23 9.30
CA LEU A 741 16.49 13.82 8.43
C LEU A 741 17.31 14.92 9.13
N PHE A 742 16.68 15.75 9.97
CA PHE A 742 17.29 16.99 10.48
C PHE A 742 17.38 17.08 12.01
N GLY A 743 16.99 16.03 12.74
CA GLY A 743 17.30 15.92 14.17
C GLY A 743 16.69 17.03 15.04
N LEU A 744 15.37 17.20 14.96
CA LEU A 744 14.57 18.00 15.91
C LEU A 744 14.99 19.49 16.04
N ARG A 745 15.05 20.20 14.90
CA ARG A 745 14.82 21.66 14.88
C ARG A 745 13.39 21.99 14.45
N SER A 746 12.49 22.11 15.42
CA SER A 746 11.21 22.80 15.26
C SER A 746 10.96 23.58 16.56
N GLU A 747 11.00 24.90 16.51
CA GLU A 747 10.78 25.73 17.71
C GLU A 747 9.30 25.65 18.13
N GLY A 748 9.06 24.91 19.20
CA GLY A 748 7.76 24.80 19.88
C GLY A 748 7.89 24.51 21.38
N ALA A 749 9.12 24.52 21.90
CA ALA A 749 9.44 24.37 23.32
C ALA A 749 10.23 25.59 23.78
N PRO A 750 9.95 26.15 24.98
CA PRO A 750 10.68 27.31 25.48
C PRO A 750 12.17 26.95 25.66
N ARG A 751 13.07 27.84 25.23
CA ARG A 751 14.52 27.67 25.34
C ARG A 751 14.95 27.54 26.81
N SER A 752 15.04 26.32 27.32
CA SER A 752 15.66 26.03 28.61
C SER A 752 17.14 25.72 28.42
N SER A 753 17.99 26.72 28.61
CA SER A 753 19.41 26.49 28.84
C SER A 753 19.58 25.83 30.21
N GLY A 754 20.22 24.65 30.28
CA GLY A 754 20.52 23.95 31.54
C GLY A 754 20.27 22.44 31.50
N ASN A 755 21.30 21.68 31.84
CA ASN A 755 21.30 20.21 31.90
C ASN A 755 20.17 19.62 32.76
N GLY A 756 19.28 18.84 32.14
CA GLY A 756 18.30 17.97 32.82
C GLY A 756 17.95 16.79 31.91
N GLY A 757 18.47 15.60 32.22
CA GLY A 757 18.36 14.42 31.36
C GLY A 757 16.94 13.84 31.24
N PRO A 758 16.66 13.03 30.20
CA PRO A 758 15.30 12.51 29.91
C PRO A 758 14.62 11.82 31.10
N THR A 759 15.41 11.12 31.93
CA THR A 759 14.95 10.36 33.09
C THR A 759 14.20 11.23 34.12
N GLN A 760 14.61 12.48 34.32
CA GLN A 760 13.98 13.36 35.32
C GLN A 760 12.58 13.83 34.88
N ARG A 761 12.35 14.05 33.59
CA ARG A 761 11.01 14.35 33.05
C ARG A 761 10.05 13.17 33.20
N ALA A 762 10.54 11.94 32.95
CA ALA A 762 9.75 10.73 33.14
C ALA A 762 9.33 10.53 34.61
N SER A 763 10.25 10.73 35.57
CA SER A 763 9.95 10.65 37.00
C SER A 763 8.94 11.71 37.46
N ALA A 764 9.04 12.95 36.95
CA ALA A 764 8.09 14.02 37.28
C ALA A 764 6.67 13.75 36.76
N LEU A 765 6.54 13.22 35.53
CA LEU A 765 5.25 12.82 34.95
C LEU A 765 4.65 11.61 35.67
N ALA A 766 5.47 10.62 36.07
CA ALA A 766 5.01 9.50 36.88
C ALA A 766 4.45 9.95 38.25
N ALA A 767 5.17 10.85 38.93
CA ALA A 767 4.72 11.42 40.21
C ALA A 767 3.39 12.19 40.09
N LEU A 768 3.22 12.96 39.02
CA LEU A 768 1.96 13.64 38.70
C LEU A 768 0.82 12.65 38.45
N SER A 769 1.06 11.59 37.67
CA SER A 769 0.05 10.56 37.40
C SER A 769 -0.42 9.84 38.68
N SER A 770 0.45 9.66 39.67
CA SER A 770 0.08 9.11 40.98
C SER A 770 -0.65 10.12 41.88
N ALA A 771 -0.44 11.42 41.71
CA ALA A 771 -1.04 12.46 42.54
C ALA A 771 -2.49 12.83 42.14
N PHE A 772 -2.89 12.52 40.90
CA PHE A 772 -4.20 12.90 40.35
C PHE A 772 -5.26 11.78 40.32
N ASN A 773 -4.92 10.53 40.65
CA ASN A 773 -5.85 9.39 40.63
C ASN A 773 -5.98 8.65 41.98
N PRO A 774 -6.88 9.09 42.88
CA PRO A 774 -7.12 8.41 44.16
C PRO A 774 -8.40 7.54 44.16
N SER A 775 -8.37 6.35 43.54
CA SER A 775 -9.23 5.20 43.94
C SER A 775 -9.00 3.92 43.12
N SER A 776 -8.43 2.88 43.75
CA SER A 776 -8.85 1.46 43.65
C SER A 776 -7.80 0.48 44.22
N GLN A 777 -7.49 0.58 45.52
CA GLN A 777 -6.99 -0.59 46.27
C GLN A 777 -7.82 -0.77 47.53
N GLN A 778 -8.39 -1.97 47.68
CA GLN A 778 -9.12 -2.37 48.87
C GLN A 778 -8.16 -2.73 50.02
N ARG A 779 -8.68 -2.62 51.23
CA ARG A 779 -7.98 -2.76 52.52
C ARG A 779 -7.48 -4.18 52.78
N LEU A 780 -6.38 -4.31 53.51
CA LEU A 780 -6.22 -5.32 54.57
C LEU A 780 -5.50 -4.73 55.81
N SER A 781 -6.24 -4.71 56.93
CA SER A 781 -5.87 -4.74 58.37
C SER A 781 -4.60 -4.06 58.95
N ASN A 782 -4.84 -3.20 59.96
CA ASN A 782 -4.13 -2.99 61.25
C ASN A 782 -2.61 -2.65 61.26
N GLU A 783 -2.07 -1.75 62.09
CA GLU A 783 -2.50 -1.16 63.37
C GLU A 783 -2.33 0.38 63.45
N ARG A 784 -2.62 0.99 64.62
CA ARG A 784 -2.47 2.43 64.93
C ARG A 784 -1.84 2.59 66.32
N PRO A 785 -0.95 3.57 66.55
CA PRO A 785 -1.44 4.75 67.28
C PRO A 785 -0.88 6.13 66.88
N LYS A 786 -1.78 7.12 66.91
CA LYS A 786 -1.66 8.58 67.19
C LYS A 786 -0.31 9.32 67.04
N SER A 787 -0.28 10.35 66.18
CA SER A 787 -0.35 11.78 66.62
C SER A 787 -0.66 12.78 65.48
N THR A 788 -1.41 13.84 65.84
CA THR A 788 -1.47 15.21 65.29
C THR A 788 -1.26 15.52 63.78
N GLY A 789 -2.37 15.93 63.13
CA GLY A 789 -2.51 17.09 62.22
C GLY A 789 -1.41 17.49 61.23
N ASP A 790 -1.64 17.25 59.93
CA ASP A 790 -1.85 18.31 58.93
C ASP A 790 -1.95 17.75 57.49
N GLY A 791 -2.98 18.19 56.75
CA GLY A 791 -2.89 18.43 55.31
C GLY A 791 -2.90 19.94 55.07
N PRO A 792 -2.44 20.49 53.93
CA PRO A 792 -2.27 19.84 52.63
C PRO A 792 -0.87 20.07 52.03
N THR A 793 0.16 19.46 52.62
CA THR A 793 1.58 19.80 52.34
C THR A 793 2.17 19.20 51.05
N GLN A 794 1.66 18.06 50.55
CA GLN A 794 2.21 17.41 49.33
C GLN A 794 1.96 18.23 48.05
N ARG A 795 0.80 18.87 47.90
CA ARG A 795 0.49 19.70 46.72
C ARG A 795 1.29 21.00 46.71
N ALA A 796 1.51 21.59 47.88
CA ALA A 796 2.33 22.79 48.04
C ALA A 796 3.83 22.50 47.82
N SER A 797 4.35 21.39 48.31
CA SER A 797 5.75 20.99 48.08
C SER A 797 6.02 20.58 46.62
N ALA A 798 5.08 19.94 45.94
CA ALA A 798 5.17 19.69 44.50
C ALA A 798 5.21 21.00 43.69
N LEU A 799 4.37 21.99 44.03
CA LEU A 799 4.39 23.32 43.38
C LEU A 799 5.66 24.13 43.72
N ALA A 800 6.18 24.03 44.94
CA ALA A 800 7.43 24.68 45.34
C ALA A 800 8.66 24.08 44.66
N ALA A 801 8.70 22.74 44.49
CA ALA A 801 9.72 22.05 43.71
C ALA A 801 9.68 22.48 42.23
N LEU A 802 8.47 22.66 41.67
CA LEU A 802 8.28 23.20 40.32
C LEU A 802 8.82 24.64 40.21
N SER A 803 8.49 25.51 41.15
CA SER A 803 8.93 26.92 41.16
C SER A 803 10.47 27.05 41.20
N ASN A 804 11.12 26.28 42.08
CA ASN A 804 12.59 26.25 42.16
C ASN A 804 13.26 25.64 40.93
N ALA A 805 12.59 24.72 40.21
CA ALA A 805 13.11 24.17 38.96
C ALA A 805 13.01 25.16 37.77
N PHE A 806 12.11 26.16 37.85
CA PHE A 806 11.86 27.11 36.76
C PHE A 806 12.49 28.51 36.94
N ASN A 807 13.00 28.88 38.13
CA ASN A 807 13.68 30.17 38.35
C ASN A 807 14.86 30.10 39.35
N PRO A 808 16.10 29.83 38.90
CA PRO A 808 17.26 29.66 39.77
C PRO A 808 17.99 30.97 40.11
N SER A 809 17.29 32.05 40.49
CA SER A 809 17.95 33.22 41.10
C SER A 809 16.99 34.14 41.88
N LEU A 810 17.15 34.22 43.20
CA LEU A 810 17.17 35.46 44.00
C LEU A 810 17.45 35.12 45.48
N LYS A 811 18.59 35.59 46.01
CA LYS A 811 18.85 35.69 47.47
C LYS A 811 18.75 37.17 47.89
N PRO A 812 18.31 37.50 49.13
CA PRO A 812 17.99 38.88 49.52
C PRO A 812 19.11 39.64 50.29
N LYS A 813 18.91 40.97 50.44
CA LYS A 813 19.68 41.99 51.22
C LYS A 813 20.85 42.64 50.44
N THR A 814 21.18 43.95 50.54
CA THR A 814 20.81 45.05 51.48
C THR A 814 20.89 46.44 50.78
N SER A 815 20.63 47.57 51.49
CA SER A 815 20.39 48.94 50.94
C SER A 815 21.59 49.94 51.03
N PRO A 816 21.46 51.28 50.84
CA PRO A 816 21.88 52.04 49.63
C PRO A 816 23.00 53.11 49.89
N PRO A 817 23.46 53.96 48.91
CA PRO A 817 22.78 55.26 48.66
C PRO A 817 22.94 55.96 47.26
N SER A 818 21.88 56.70 46.87
CA SER A 818 21.88 58.03 46.21
C SER A 818 22.25 58.28 44.71
N ARG A 819 21.44 59.20 44.13
CA ARG A 819 21.65 60.16 43.00
C ARG A 819 21.23 59.84 41.54
N SER A 820 20.06 60.40 41.21
CA SER A 820 19.71 61.25 40.04
C SER A 820 19.93 60.77 38.59
N GLY A 821 18.85 60.76 37.79
CA GLY A 821 18.94 61.12 36.36
C GLY A 821 17.91 60.51 35.38
N ARG A 822 16.82 61.24 35.08
CA ARG A 822 15.94 61.15 33.88
C ARG A 822 15.25 59.81 33.55
N GLY A 823 13.91 59.84 33.58
CA GLY A 823 13.03 58.76 33.15
C GLY A 823 12.45 58.91 31.73
N SER A 824 12.47 57.80 30.99
CA SER A 824 11.48 57.28 30.02
C SER A 824 10.40 58.21 29.42
N GLN A 825 10.42 58.35 28.08
CA GLN A 825 9.21 58.51 27.28
C GLN A 825 8.65 57.13 26.89
N ARG A 826 7.75 56.55 27.70
CA ARG A 826 6.97 55.36 27.30
C ARG A 826 5.66 55.21 28.09
N ALA A 827 4.80 56.22 27.99
CA ALA A 827 3.51 56.26 28.69
C ALA A 827 2.37 56.95 27.88
N ALA A 828 2.41 56.87 26.54
CA ALA A 828 1.48 57.60 25.66
C ALA A 828 0.78 56.75 24.56
N ALA A 829 1.04 55.43 24.48
CA ALA A 829 0.61 54.59 23.35
C ALA A 829 -0.44 53.50 23.68
N VAL A 830 -0.94 53.45 24.92
CA VAL A 830 -1.86 52.37 25.40
C VAL A 830 -3.30 52.87 25.61
N ALA A 831 -3.60 54.13 25.27
CA ALA A 831 -4.91 54.76 25.50
C ALA A 831 -5.78 54.93 24.24
N ALA A 832 -5.36 54.43 23.06
CA ALA A 832 -5.94 54.82 21.76
C ALA A 832 -6.68 53.70 20.98
N LEU A 833 -6.93 52.53 21.58
CA LEU A 833 -7.46 51.34 20.87
C LEU A 833 -8.77 50.75 21.46
N SER A 834 -9.51 51.51 22.29
CA SER A 834 -10.70 51.00 22.98
C SER A 834 -12.02 51.75 22.66
N SER A 835 -12.06 52.57 21.59
CA SER A 835 -13.18 53.52 21.36
C SER A 835 -13.65 53.66 19.90
N VAL A 836 -13.46 52.65 19.04
CA VAL A 836 -13.91 52.68 17.62
C VAL A 836 -14.53 51.35 17.17
N LEU A 837 -15.34 50.70 18.03
CA LEU A 837 -16.06 49.46 17.69
C LEU A 837 -17.51 49.41 18.23
N THR A 838 -18.07 50.54 18.64
CA THR A 838 -19.47 50.67 19.06
C THR A 838 -20.01 52.03 18.63
N ALA A 839 -21.22 52.03 18.04
CA ALA A 839 -21.81 53.09 17.21
C ALA A 839 -21.18 53.16 15.79
N GLU A 840 -21.93 53.26 14.68
CA GLU A 840 -23.36 53.59 14.54
C GLU A 840 -24.11 52.63 13.57
N GLN A 841 -25.26 52.13 14.02
CA GLN A 841 -26.41 51.90 13.15
C GLN A 841 -27.42 53.03 13.41
N SER A 842 -28.06 53.53 12.36
CA SER A 842 -29.22 54.46 12.27
C SER A 842 -28.89 55.86 11.73
N GLY A 843 -29.68 56.33 10.73
CA GLY A 843 -29.51 57.66 10.12
C GLY A 843 -29.94 57.78 8.64
N SER A 844 -31.25 57.85 8.39
CA SER A 844 -31.91 58.37 7.17
C SER A 844 -31.52 59.84 6.85
N SER A 845 -31.73 60.48 5.70
CA SER A 845 -32.18 60.17 4.32
C SER A 845 -32.25 61.49 3.53
N GLU A 846 -31.97 61.55 2.21
CA GLU A 846 -32.79 62.30 1.21
C GLU A 846 -32.24 62.32 -0.24
N PHE A 847 -33.15 62.61 -1.16
CA PHE A 847 -33.16 62.54 -2.62
C PHE A 847 -32.05 63.26 -3.44
N LEU A 848 -31.67 62.69 -4.60
CA LEU A 848 -32.24 63.11 -5.90
C LEU A 848 -31.95 62.17 -7.11
N ARG A 849 -32.95 62.12 -7.99
CA ARG A 849 -33.06 61.57 -9.38
C ARG A 849 -31.74 61.53 -10.20
N SER A 850 -31.51 60.64 -11.17
CA SER A 850 -32.24 59.47 -11.73
C SER A 850 -31.23 58.72 -12.67
N LYS A 851 -31.52 57.72 -13.53
CA LYS A 851 -32.75 57.20 -14.17
C LYS A 851 -32.48 55.75 -14.65
N ALA A 852 -33.50 54.93 -14.92
CA ALA A 852 -33.34 53.57 -15.45
C ALA A 852 -34.40 53.23 -16.52
N SER A 853 -34.10 52.25 -17.38
CA SER A 853 -35.05 51.64 -18.33
C SER A 853 -35.08 50.11 -18.14
N ASN A 854 -36.28 49.57 -17.95
CA ASN A 854 -36.55 48.15 -17.68
C ASN A 854 -36.31 47.23 -18.89
N THR A 855 -36.07 45.95 -18.61
CA THR A 855 -37.00 44.88 -19.06
C THR A 855 -36.87 43.64 -18.18
N ALA A 856 -38.00 42.99 -17.88
CA ALA A 856 -38.10 41.78 -17.08
C ALA A 856 -38.99 40.77 -17.80
N TYR A 857 -38.70 39.47 -17.63
CA TYR A 857 -39.56 38.39 -18.14
C TYR A 857 -40.37 37.74 -17.01
N LYS A 858 -41.60 37.33 -17.36
CA LYS A 858 -42.61 36.80 -16.43
C LYS A 858 -42.49 35.29 -16.20
N THR A 859 -42.93 34.87 -15.03
CA THR A 859 -43.43 33.52 -14.72
C THR A 859 -44.86 33.31 -15.20
N ASP A 860 -45.22 32.06 -15.49
CA ASP A 860 -46.62 31.58 -15.49
C ASP A 860 -46.68 30.11 -15.00
N GLN A 861 -47.79 29.73 -14.36
CA GLN A 861 -48.08 28.37 -13.85
C GLN A 861 -49.30 27.78 -14.57
N CYS A 862 -49.37 26.45 -14.74
CA CYS A 862 -50.66 25.74 -14.84
C CYS A 862 -50.57 24.24 -14.44
N ARG A 863 -51.74 23.56 -14.32
CA ARG A 863 -51.96 22.37 -13.45
C ARG A 863 -52.28 21.03 -14.17
N CYS A 864 -51.84 19.93 -13.54
CA CYS A 864 -52.48 18.60 -13.31
C CYS A 864 -52.96 17.63 -14.44
N ARG A 865 -52.29 16.45 -14.53
CA ARG A 865 -52.78 15.01 -14.55
C ARG A 865 -53.81 14.50 -15.62
N PRO A 866 -53.96 13.17 -15.86
CA PRO A 866 -53.04 11.99 -15.71
C PRO A 866 -53.00 11.03 -16.96
N ASP A 867 -52.09 10.03 -16.98
CA ASP A 867 -52.33 8.57 -17.27
C ASP A 867 -51.16 7.74 -17.89
N CYS A 868 -50.87 6.62 -17.20
CA CYS A 868 -50.51 5.25 -17.61
C CYS A 868 -49.44 4.83 -18.68
N HIS A 869 -48.58 3.91 -18.19
CA HIS A 869 -47.97 2.70 -18.82
C HIS A 869 -46.59 2.69 -19.52
N ASN A 870 -45.64 2.03 -18.82
CA ASN A 870 -44.65 1.03 -19.25
C ASN A 870 -43.79 1.24 -20.52
N SER A 871 -42.49 1.42 -20.30
CA SER A 871 -41.49 0.40 -20.67
C SER A 871 -40.15 0.62 -19.94
N SER A 872 -39.40 -0.45 -19.74
CA SER A 872 -38.31 -0.56 -18.74
C SER A 872 -36.95 -0.86 -19.38
N TRP A 873 -35.94 -0.01 -19.13
CA TRP A 873 -34.52 -0.37 -19.25
C TRP A 873 -33.71 0.38 -18.17
N PRO A 874 -32.92 -0.30 -17.31
CA PRO A 874 -32.26 0.35 -16.19
C PRO A 874 -30.93 1.01 -16.58
N ILE A 875 -30.84 2.32 -16.37
CA ILE A 875 -29.60 3.08 -16.37
C ILE A 875 -28.80 2.68 -15.11
N ARG A 876 -27.52 2.28 -15.26
CA ARG A 876 -26.60 2.03 -14.15
C ARG A 876 -25.63 3.20 -13.95
N PRO A 877 -25.62 3.87 -12.79
CA PRO A 877 -24.45 4.59 -12.29
C PRO A 877 -23.56 3.62 -11.47
N ILE A 878 -22.24 3.70 -11.65
CA ILE A 878 -21.27 3.01 -10.79
C ILE A 878 -20.57 4.09 -9.95
N PHE A 879 -20.43 3.83 -8.64
CA PHE A 879 -19.98 4.75 -7.58
C PHE A 879 -20.93 5.90 -7.19
N SER A 880 -22.08 5.57 -6.60
CA SER A 880 -22.75 6.46 -5.62
C SER A 880 -23.66 5.70 -4.64
N SER A 881 -23.16 5.36 -3.44
CA SER A 881 -24.00 5.00 -2.28
C SER A 881 -23.24 4.99 -0.94
N VAL A 882 -22.83 6.18 -0.48
CA VAL A 882 -23.09 6.68 0.90
C VAL A 882 -23.46 8.14 0.78
#